data_AF-A0A954E2J2-F1
#
_entry.id   AF-A0A954E2J2-F1
#
_cell.length_a   1.000
_cell.length_b   1.000
_cell.length_c   1.000
_cell.angle_alpha   90.00
_cell.angle_beta   90.00
_cell.angle_gamma   90.00
#
_symmetry.space_group_name_H-M   'P 1'
#
loop_
_entity.id
_entity.type
_entity.pdbx_description
1 polymer ?
#
loop_
_entity_poly.entity_id
_entity_poly.type
_entity_poly.pdbx_seq_one_letter_code
_entity_poly.pdbx_strand_id
1 'polypeptide(L)'
;MKHSLSRSILAFSSLGIAVVALGALATAQEKGGDAGDPPPTDQPAAPRRAGGADPSDDAFRYGSPPQLEEGVTEEELWPSATAEGWKQPVLVHWQRSFDDAMRVARERRMPVLVCVNMDGEIASEHFAGVRYRDPGTAAQMSRYSCVIASVYRHTPRDYDEEGNRVPCPRFGTVTCGEHIEAERELYDKYFDGRRISPRHIMLDLEGNESYDVYFSWDTQTVFTAFVEGVADWPQPAPPQERSLEELTKSADVADRERLESAYVTGDVEVRRRILHALATEHVVDQTEVLRAAVFGLDLELSALARQALAQCKTEGALDLMAEALKLPLPQSDREVLLQAVARLAETSKRARALLALHQGLPTSSPLIDTARLELVAREYEANADSRASIHTLEAAADSATADAQDGPAQLALAEALLARANAAPGDPYAELLTRDALAAAFLAERLGVSGPRLDAVVAVAKDALGDPRVASERAIRAVEGGLLLPTGDELPAHALDPATLNRVLRLFADARRRSIHHAYRNGEEWPAEWLSDVNGAYTVLVEAGLDDEAVLVEHYDFLRWIGATPRAREVLTDGLLRFPDSPVLHDRLRARVLWEDGPRGLEREYAERLAQAADQPPTQLRWFAAYASLIAAEQWRQRSEFDEATSAYRRSIERFEQSAADFPDGRDSCDHYAALAEAGLARLALQAQDLGRATDLLLASIARRPASAATQDGLGITPIMTAKMLKARLAESEAPEQAERVQAALDSLDPELLEPPPMERPTTGGPGGGRRRGGR
;
A
#
# COMPACT_ATOMS: atom_id res chain seq x y z
N MET A 1 23.19 19.06 -31.59
CA MET A 1 23.16 19.74 -30.27
C MET A 1 23.35 18.66 -29.21
N LYS A 2 24.51 18.62 -28.54
CA LYS A 2 25.04 17.44 -27.82
C LYS A 2 25.39 17.70 -26.34
N HIS A 3 24.78 18.68 -25.66
CA HIS A 3 25.20 19.07 -24.29
C HIS A 3 24.08 19.37 -23.27
N SER A 4 22.89 18.74 -23.34
CA SER A 4 21.80 19.03 -22.38
C SER A 4 21.18 17.83 -21.65
N LEU A 5 21.82 16.66 -21.62
CA LEU A 5 21.23 15.44 -21.03
C LEU A 5 21.85 14.98 -19.70
N SER A 6 22.83 15.70 -19.13
CA SER A 6 23.65 15.16 -18.02
C SER A 6 23.26 15.63 -16.61
N ARG A 7 22.10 16.28 -16.40
CA ARG A 7 21.73 16.84 -15.07
C ARG A 7 20.46 16.28 -14.41
N SER A 8 19.73 15.37 -15.04
CA SER A 8 18.44 14.89 -14.50
C SER A 8 18.47 13.53 -13.78
N ILE A 9 19.62 12.86 -13.70
CA ILE A 9 19.69 11.47 -13.16
C ILE A 9 19.97 11.42 -11.64
N LEU A 10 20.36 12.53 -10.99
CA LEU A 10 20.82 12.52 -9.58
C LEU A 10 19.76 12.85 -8.51
N ALA A 11 18.47 12.98 -8.85
CA ALA A 11 17.43 13.42 -7.90
C ALA A 11 16.36 12.37 -7.54
N PHE A 12 16.45 11.12 -8.01
CA PHE A 12 15.37 10.13 -7.83
C PHE A 12 15.55 9.13 -6.67
N SER A 13 16.63 9.21 -5.89
CA SER A 13 17.00 8.15 -4.94
C SER A 13 16.42 8.24 -3.52
N SER A 14 15.49 9.16 -3.23
CA SER A 14 15.00 9.40 -1.84
C SER A 14 13.48 9.38 -1.64
N LEU A 15 12.69 8.86 -2.60
CA LEU A 15 11.23 8.73 -2.47
C LEU A 15 10.75 7.25 -2.45
N GLY A 16 11.42 6.39 -1.69
CA GLY A 16 11.15 4.94 -1.66
C GLY A 16 10.16 4.44 -0.60
N ILE A 17 9.73 5.23 0.39
CA ILE A 17 8.97 4.71 1.57
C ILE A 17 7.68 5.50 1.91
N ALA A 18 7.08 6.23 0.98
CA ALA A 18 5.89 7.08 1.29
C ALA A 18 4.65 6.80 0.42
N VAL A 19 4.18 5.55 0.32
CA VAL A 19 2.96 5.21 -0.46
C VAL A 19 1.74 4.82 0.40
N VAL A 20 1.72 5.06 1.72
CA VAL A 20 0.52 4.76 2.56
C VAL A 20 -0.14 5.98 3.24
N ALA A 21 0.37 7.22 3.12
CA ALA A 21 -0.08 8.34 3.97
C ALA A 21 -0.57 9.64 3.27
N LEU A 22 -1.15 9.59 2.07
CA LEU A 22 -1.69 10.79 1.39
C LEU A 22 -3.22 10.75 1.25
N GLY A 23 -3.92 11.06 2.34
CA GLY A 23 -5.39 11.16 2.36
C GLY A 23 -6.01 12.30 3.19
N ALA A 24 -5.22 13.16 3.85
CA ALA A 24 -5.76 14.02 4.93
C ALA A 24 -5.51 15.54 4.81
N LEU A 25 -5.21 16.09 3.62
CA LEU A 25 -4.88 17.52 3.46
C LEU A 25 -5.67 18.19 2.32
N ALA A 26 -7.00 18.34 2.46
CA ALA A 26 -7.78 19.28 1.65
C ALA A 26 -9.21 19.52 2.21
N THR A 27 -9.36 20.20 3.35
CA THR A 27 -10.63 20.86 3.73
C THR A 27 -10.39 21.92 4.81
N ALA A 28 -10.59 23.21 4.49
CA ALA A 28 -11.18 24.23 5.39
C ALA A 28 -10.92 25.64 4.82
N GLN A 29 -11.83 26.12 3.98
CA GLN A 29 -12.02 27.55 3.77
C GLN A 29 -13.54 27.79 3.62
N GLU A 30 -14.03 28.86 4.24
CA GLU A 30 -15.42 29.36 4.29
C GLU A 30 -16.30 28.90 5.47
N LYS A 31 -16.36 29.73 6.52
CA LYS A 31 -17.59 30.41 7.00
C LYS A 31 -17.27 31.33 8.19
N GLY A 32 -17.65 32.60 8.08
CA GLY A 32 -17.54 33.61 9.14
C GLY A 32 -18.77 33.61 10.06
N GLY A 33 -18.56 33.92 11.34
CA GLY A 33 -19.59 34.09 12.36
C GLY A 33 -19.02 34.78 13.62
N ASP A 34 -19.86 35.59 14.26
CA ASP A 34 -19.60 36.63 15.26
C ASP A 34 -18.86 36.22 16.55
N ALA A 35 -18.06 37.14 17.08
CA ALA A 35 -17.28 36.99 18.31
C ALA A 35 -18.03 37.56 19.53
N GLY A 36 -18.23 36.74 20.55
CA GLY A 36 -18.62 37.17 21.91
C GLY A 36 -17.45 36.96 22.89
N ASP A 37 -17.24 37.93 23.77
CA ASP A 37 -16.13 37.94 24.74
C ASP A 37 -16.26 36.82 25.81
N PRO A 38 -15.17 36.07 26.11
CA PRO A 38 -15.15 35.13 27.22
C PRO A 38 -14.80 35.80 28.57
N PRO A 39 -15.28 35.26 29.70
CA PRO A 39 -14.97 35.80 31.03
C PRO A 39 -13.53 35.48 31.45
N PRO A 40 -12.92 36.30 32.34
CA PRO A 40 -11.56 36.09 32.82
C PRO A 40 -11.52 34.92 33.81
N THR A 41 -10.56 34.02 33.60
CA THR A 41 -10.20 32.97 34.57
C THR A 41 -8.80 33.24 35.09
N ASP A 42 -8.71 33.77 36.31
CA ASP A 42 -7.47 33.96 37.06
C ASP A 42 -7.09 32.65 37.77
N GLN A 43 -6.33 31.78 37.09
CA GLN A 43 -5.43 30.82 37.74
C GLN A 43 -4.18 30.61 36.86
N PRO A 44 -2.95 30.64 37.43
CA PRO A 44 -1.74 30.37 36.66
C PRO A 44 -1.69 28.89 36.28
N ALA A 45 -1.81 28.60 34.98
CA ALA A 45 -1.62 27.26 34.45
C ALA A 45 -0.16 26.81 34.65
N ALA A 46 0.02 25.61 35.19
CA ALA A 46 1.32 24.95 35.28
C ALA A 46 1.94 24.77 33.86
N PRO A 47 3.28 24.79 33.74
CA PRO A 47 3.96 24.64 32.46
C PRO A 47 3.63 23.28 31.84
N ARG A 48 2.87 23.29 30.74
CA ARG A 48 2.59 22.09 29.95
C ARG A 48 3.87 21.59 29.28
N ARG A 49 4.26 20.35 29.57
CA ARG A 49 5.27 19.60 28.81
C ARG A 49 4.77 19.33 27.38
N ALA A 50 5.70 19.07 26.48
CA ALA A 50 5.43 18.90 25.06
C ALA A 50 4.52 17.68 24.78
N GLY A 51 3.31 17.93 24.29
CA GLY A 51 2.61 17.07 23.31
C GLY A 51 1.82 15.85 23.77
N GLY A 52 2.00 15.30 24.96
CA GLY A 52 1.23 14.13 25.45
C GLY A 52 -0.21 14.48 25.88
N ALA A 53 -1.14 13.52 25.81
CA ALA A 53 -2.43 13.67 26.49
C ALA A 53 -2.26 13.37 27.99
N ASP A 54 -3.15 13.93 28.81
CA ASP A 54 -3.14 13.67 30.26
C ASP A 54 -3.58 12.22 30.55
N PRO A 55 -3.13 11.60 31.67
CA PRO A 55 -3.63 10.32 32.15
C PRO A 55 -5.16 10.28 32.23
N SER A 56 -5.75 9.12 31.94
CA SER A 56 -7.21 8.97 32.03
C SER A 56 -7.70 9.07 33.47
N ASP A 57 -8.95 9.49 33.67
CA ASP A 57 -9.57 9.53 35.01
C ASP A 57 -9.56 8.13 35.66
N ASP A 58 -9.72 7.07 34.87
CA ASP A 58 -9.61 5.69 35.35
C ASP A 58 -8.17 5.30 35.71
N ALA A 59 -7.15 5.80 35.00
CA ALA A 59 -5.75 5.56 35.41
C ALA A 59 -5.52 6.09 36.83
N PHE A 60 -6.05 7.27 37.17
CA PHE A 60 -6.00 7.79 38.54
C PHE A 60 -6.82 6.97 39.52
N ARG A 61 -8.03 6.56 39.12
CA ARG A 61 -8.92 5.72 39.94
C ARG A 61 -8.23 4.41 40.36
N TYR A 62 -7.46 3.80 39.47
CA TYR A 62 -6.73 2.55 39.72
C TYR A 62 -5.31 2.75 40.27
N GLY A 63 -4.97 3.98 40.67
CA GLY A 63 -3.77 4.26 41.46
C GLY A 63 -2.55 4.72 40.68
N SER A 64 -2.70 5.14 39.42
CA SER A 64 -1.58 5.75 38.68
C SER A 64 -1.07 6.97 39.43
N PRO A 65 0.25 7.11 39.64
CA PRO A 65 0.79 8.35 40.17
C PRO A 65 0.54 9.49 39.18
N PRO A 66 0.46 10.75 39.62
CA PRO A 66 0.23 11.88 38.72
C PRO A 66 1.43 12.22 37.83
N GLN A 67 2.61 11.74 38.22
CA GLN A 67 3.86 11.89 37.49
C GLN A 67 4.83 10.80 37.94
N LEU A 68 5.84 10.51 37.11
CA LEU A 68 6.97 9.67 37.50
C LEU A 68 7.68 10.23 38.73
N GLU A 69 8.19 9.32 39.56
CA GLU A 69 9.08 9.70 40.66
C GLU A 69 10.31 10.44 40.13
N GLU A 70 10.77 11.45 40.88
CA GLU A 70 11.90 12.25 40.47
C GLU A 70 13.16 11.38 40.33
N GLY A 71 13.70 11.31 39.11
CA GLY A 71 14.88 10.52 38.79
C GLY A 71 14.61 9.16 38.16
N VAL A 72 13.35 8.71 38.08
CA VAL A 72 12.97 7.48 37.34
C VAL A 72 12.69 7.83 35.87
N THR A 73 13.30 7.09 34.97
CA THR A 73 13.08 7.20 33.52
C THR A 73 11.93 6.29 33.05
N GLU A 74 11.35 6.60 31.90
CA GLU A 74 10.31 5.75 31.29
C GLU A 74 10.88 4.36 30.94
N GLU A 75 12.13 4.28 30.52
CA GLU A 75 12.82 3.03 30.17
C GLU A 75 13.08 2.13 31.38
N GLU A 76 13.37 2.71 32.55
CA GLU A 76 13.53 1.95 33.81
C GLU A 76 12.20 1.36 34.28
N LEU A 77 11.10 2.08 34.05
CA LEU A 77 9.75 1.65 34.40
C LEU A 77 9.24 0.56 33.46
N TRP A 78 9.55 0.69 32.17
CA TRP A 78 9.09 -0.18 31.09
C TRP A 78 10.29 -0.87 30.44
N PRO A 79 10.95 -1.80 31.14
CA PRO A 79 12.15 -2.43 30.59
C PRO A 79 11.82 -3.13 29.29
N SER A 80 12.56 -2.80 28.22
CA SER A 80 12.38 -3.43 26.92
C SER A 80 12.64 -4.93 27.01
N ALA A 81 11.92 -5.72 26.22
CA ALA A 81 12.14 -7.15 26.17
C ALA A 81 13.53 -7.48 25.61
N THR A 82 14.17 -8.50 26.19
CA THR A 82 15.41 -9.06 25.65
C THR A 82 15.15 -9.79 24.34
N ALA A 83 16.19 -10.05 23.55
CA ALA A 83 16.07 -10.86 22.34
C ALA A 83 15.53 -12.27 22.64
N GLU A 84 15.91 -12.85 23.78
CA GLU A 84 15.40 -14.12 24.28
C GLU A 84 13.93 -14.02 24.70
N GLY A 85 13.52 -12.88 25.26
CA GLY A 85 12.13 -12.58 25.61
C GLY A 85 11.22 -12.55 24.38
N TRP A 86 11.66 -11.89 23.30
CA TRP A 86 10.93 -11.86 22.03
C TRP A 86 10.73 -13.24 21.39
N LYS A 87 11.64 -14.19 21.65
CA LYS A 87 11.53 -15.59 21.19
C LYS A 87 10.52 -16.41 22.01
N GLN A 88 10.09 -15.94 23.19
CA GLN A 88 9.06 -16.63 23.95
C GLN A 88 7.71 -16.50 23.22
N PRO A 89 6.87 -17.54 23.25
CA PRO A 89 5.55 -17.50 22.65
C PRO A 89 4.66 -16.49 23.39
N VAL A 90 3.78 -15.82 22.65
CA VAL A 90 2.68 -15.05 23.26
C VAL A 90 1.74 -16.02 23.95
N LEU A 91 1.42 -15.74 25.21
CA LEU A 91 0.57 -16.58 26.05
C LEU A 91 -0.87 -16.06 26.17
N VAL A 92 -1.11 -14.81 25.81
CA VAL A 92 -2.46 -14.24 25.74
C VAL A 92 -3.18 -14.73 24.48
N HIS A 93 -4.38 -15.28 24.66
CA HIS A 93 -5.23 -15.75 23.56
C HIS A 93 -6.12 -14.62 23.05
N TRP A 94 -5.70 -14.00 21.94
CA TRP A 94 -6.46 -12.96 21.27
C TRP A 94 -7.48 -13.54 20.32
N GLN A 95 -8.71 -13.03 20.41
CA GLN A 95 -9.76 -13.34 19.45
C GLN A 95 -9.48 -12.62 18.13
N ARG A 96 -9.89 -13.24 17.02
CA ARG A 96 -9.53 -12.80 15.65
C ARG A 96 -10.28 -11.57 15.16
N SER A 97 -11.38 -11.24 15.82
CA SER A 97 -12.16 -10.03 15.56
C SER A 97 -12.80 -9.53 16.83
N PHE A 98 -13.24 -8.27 16.84
CA PHE A 98 -14.02 -7.73 17.94
C PHE A 98 -15.37 -8.46 18.10
N ASP A 99 -16.03 -8.78 16.99
CA ASP A 99 -17.28 -9.56 17.00
C ASP A 99 -17.10 -10.97 17.58
N ASP A 100 -15.99 -11.64 17.29
CA ASP A 100 -15.65 -12.91 17.93
C ASP A 100 -15.45 -12.73 19.44
N ALA A 101 -14.74 -11.67 19.85
CA ALA A 101 -14.52 -11.38 21.25
C ALA A 101 -15.84 -11.17 22.01
N MET A 102 -16.78 -10.41 21.44
CA MET A 102 -18.12 -10.20 22.01
C MET A 102 -18.94 -11.49 22.06
N ARG A 103 -18.84 -12.37 21.05
CA ARG A 103 -19.52 -13.68 21.05
C ARG A 103 -18.99 -14.59 22.15
N VAL A 104 -17.67 -14.73 22.24
CA VAL A 104 -17.00 -15.56 23.27
C VAL A 104 -17.31 -15.03 24.67
N ALA A 105 -17.27 -13.71 24.85
CA ALA A 105 -17.65 -13.03 26.10
C ALA A 105 -19.06 -13.42 26.55
N ARG A 106 -20.05 -13.33 25.66
CA ARG A 106 -21.45 -13.71 25.96
C ARG A 106 -21.61 -15.19 26.24
N GLU A 107 -20.97 -16.04 25.45
CA GLU A 107 -21.04 -17.50 25.64
C GLU A 107 -20.49 -17.91 27.00
N ARG A 108 -19.34 -17.35 27.40
CA ARG A 108 -18.65 -17.72 28.64
C ARG A 108 -18.98 -16.83 29.84
N ARG A 109 -19.83 -15.82 29.63
CA ARG A 109 -20.25 -14.82 30.63
C ARG A 109 -19.07 -14.11 31.28
N MET A 110 -18.18 -13.60 30.44
CA MET A 110 -17.01 -12.82 30.86
C MET A 110 -16.94 -11.51 30.07
N PRO A 111 -16.28 -10.47 30.58
CA PRO A 111 -16.14 -9.20 29.87
C PRO A 111 -15.14 -9.30 28.71
N VAL A 112 -15.17 -8.31 27.82
CA VAL A 112 -14.15 -8.13 26.78
C VAL A 112 -13.05 -7.21 27.30
N LEU A 113 -11.79 -7.57 27.04
CA LEU A 113 -10.63 -6.71 27.26
C LEU A 113 -10.05 -6.29 25.92
N VAL A 114 -10.17 -5.00 25.61
CA VAL A 114 -9.52 -4.37 24.46
C VAL A 114 -8.16 -3.86 24.90
N CYS A 115 -7.12 -4.25 24.17
CA CYS A 115 -5.76 -3.71 24.33
C CYS A 115 -5.38 -2.94 23.07
N VAL A 116 -4.83 -1.74 23.21
CA VAL A 116 -4.32 -0.92 22.09
C VAL A 116 -2.81 -0.79 22.24
N ASN A 117 -2.07 -1.15 21.19
CA ASN A 117 -0.61 -1.22 21.21
C ASN A 117 -0.02 -0.54 19.95
N MET A 118 0.99 0.31 20.12
CA MET A 118 1.66 1.01 19.01
C MET A 118 3.16 0.73 19.03
N ASP A 119 3.72 0.50 17.85
CA ASP A 119 5.15 0.25 17.71
C ASP A 119 5.96 1.51 18.04
N GLY A 120 7.10 1.31 18.71
CA GLY A 120 8.01 2.38 19.09
C GLY A 120 7.58 3.19 20.32
N GLU A 121 6.40 2.91 20.89
CA GLU A 121 5.99 3.44 22.18
C GLU A 121 6.48 2.48 23.29
N ILE A 122 7.26 3.00 24.23
CA ILE A 122 8.05 2.22 25.18
C ILE A 122 7.18 1.25 26.00
N ALA A 123 6.03 1.70 26.50
CA ALA A 123 5.16 0.86 27.30
C ALA A 123 4.49 -0.23 26.44
N SER A 124 4.10 0.09 25.20
CA SER A 124 3.58 -0.86 24.21
C SER A 124 4.60 -1.94 23.85
N GLU A 125 5.87 -1.57 23.68
CA GLU A 125 6.99 -2.51 23.50
C GLU A 125 7.15 -3.44 24.71
N HIS A 126 7.05 -2.89 25.92
CA HIS A 126 7.09 -3.68 27.15
C HIS A 126 5.91 -4.67 27.24
N PHE A 127 4.69 -4.22 26.95
CA PHE A 127 3.52 -5.10 26.98
C PHE A 127 3.65 -6.24 25.97
N ALA A 128 4.01 -5.92 24.73
CA ALA A 128 4.17 -6.91 23.70
C ALA A 128 5.32 -7.87 24.01
N GLY A 129 6.52 -7.37 24.25
CA GLY A 129 7.72 -8.20 24.40
C GLY A 129 7.85 -8.90 25.76
N VAL A 130 7.16 -8.41 26.81
CA VAL A 130 7.26 -8.97 28.17
C VAL A 130 5.90 -9.45 28.67
N ARG A 131 4.91 -8.56 28.81
CA ARG A 131 3.68 -8.88 29.57
C ARG A 131 2.80 -9.89 28.86
N TYR A 132 2.59 -9.81 27.55
CA TYR A 132 1.78 -10.80 26.84
C TYR A 132 2.43 -12.20 26.73
N ARG A 133 3.70 -12.30 27.15
CA ARG A 133 4.50 -13.55 27.21
C ARG A 133 4.69 -14.04 28.64
N ASP A 134 4.24 -13.27 29.63
CA ASP A 134 4.36 -13.61 31.04
C ASP A 134 3.18 -14.51 31.47
N PRO A 135 3.44 -15.68 32.09
CA PRO A 135 2.37 -16.59 32.52
C PRO A 135 1.40 -15.97 33.54
N GLY A 136 1.89 -15.10 34.43
CA GLY A 136 1.05 -14.44 35.43
C GLY A 136 0.05 -13.49 34.78
N THR A 137 0.52 -12.68 33.83
CA THR A 137 -0.30 -11.78 33.02
C THR A 137 -1.33 -12.56 32.20
N ALA A 138 -0.92 -13.62 31.52
CA ALA A 138 -1.83 -14.45 30.73
C ALA A 138 -2.93 -15.08 31.59
N ALA A 139 -2.61 -15.54 32.81
CA ALA A 139 -3.58 -16.10 33.74
C ALA A 139 -4.59 -15.06 34.27
N GLN A 140 -4.18 -13.80 34.40
CA GLN A 140 -5.11 -12.72 34.75
C GLN A 140 -6.01 -12.38 33.56
N MET A 141 -5.43 -12.23 32.38
CA MET A 141 -6.15 -11.89 31.15
C MET A 141 -7.07 -13.02 30.67
N SER A 142 -6.84 -14.29 31.06
CA SER A 142 -7.74 -15.41 30.72
C SER A 142 -9.13 -15.31 31.37
N ARG A 143 -9.36 -14.33 32.26
CA ARG A 143 -10.70 -13.98 32.77
C ARG A 143 -11.49 -13.07 31.82
N TYR A 144 -10.89 -12.67 30.70
CA TYR A 144 -11.45 -11.81 29.69
C TYR A 144 -11.47 -12.49 28.32
N SER A 145 -12.41 -12.08 27.49
CA SER A 145 -12.33 -12.30 26.05
C SER A 145 -11.46 -11.20 25.45
N CYS A 146 -10.20 -11.51 25.12
CA CYS A 146 -9.20 -10.50 24.77
C CYS A 146 -9.21 -10.17 23.27
N VAL A 147 -9.10 -8.89 22.92
CA VAL A 147 -8.89 -8.40 21.55
C VAL A 147 -7.77 -7.35 21.55
N ILE A 148 -6.91 -7.41 20.53
CA ILE A 148 -5.77 -6.50 20.36
C ILE A 148 -5.99 -5.61 19.14
N ALA A 149 -5.73 -4.32 19.30
CA ALA A 149 -5.79 -3.29 18.27
C ALA A 149 -4.39 -2.69 18.05
N SER A 150 -3.91 -2.74 16.82
CA SER A 150 -2.66 -2.06 16.42
C SER A 150 -2.67 -1.76 14.92
N VAL A 151 -2.11 -0.62 14.51
CA VAL A 151 -2.06 -0.19 13.10
C VAL A 151 -0.82 -0.70 12.35
N TYR A 152 0.15 -1.30 13.05
CA TYR A 152 1.45 -1.64 12.49
C TYR A 152 1.50 -3.07 12.00
N ARG A 153 2.03 -3.28 10.80
CA ARG A 153 2.20 -4.62 10.24
C ARG A 153 3.59 -5.17 10.59
N HIS A 154 3.63 -6.32 11.27
CA HIS A 154 4.87 -7.02 11.66
C HIS A 154 5.22 -8.19 10.74
N THR A 155 4.25 -8.70 9.97
CA THR A 155 4.47 -9.70 8.92
C THR A 155 4.06 -9.13 7.57
N PRO A 156 4.84 -9.34 6.49
CA PRO A 156 4.51 -8.77 5.18
C PRO A 156 3.10 -9.11 4.69
N ARG A 157 2.56 -10.25 5.13
CA ARG A 157 1.26 -10.79 4.74
C ARG A 157 0.71 -11.68 5.86
N ASP A 158 -0.60 -11.93 5.80
CA ASP A 158 -1.33 -12.70 6.80
C ASP A 158 -1.36 -14.21 6.48
N TYR A 159 -0.95 -14.59 5.27
CA TYR A 159 -0.89 -15.97 4.77
C TYR A 159 0.41 -16.20 4.00
N ASP A 160 1.01 -17.38 4.06
CA ASP A 160 2.19 -17.74 3.27
C ASP A 160 1.87 -18.14 1.82
N GLU A 161 2.87 -18.51 1.02
CA GLU A 161 2.68 -18.92 -0.38
C GLU A 161 1.80 -20.18 -0.50
N GLU A 162 1.78 -21.02 0.52
CA GLU A 162 0.96 -22.22 0.61
C GLU A 162 -0.45 -21.95 1.17
N GLY A 163 -0.75 -20.70 1.50
CA GLY A 163 -2.04 -20.28 2.06
C GLY A 163 -2.19 -20.60 3.55
N ASN A 164 -1.13 -21.03 4.23
CA ASN A 164 -1.14 -21.20 5.67
C ASN A 164 -1.15 -19.83 6.34
N ARG A 165 -1.86 -19.75 7.46
CA ARG A 165 -1.92 -18.55 8.27
C ARG A 165 -0.55 -18.21 8.87
N VAL A 166 -0.18 -16.93 8.81
CA VAL A 166 1.04 -16.39 9.43
C VAL A 166 0.65 -15.57 10.66
N PRO A 167 0.78 -16.13 11.87
CA PRO A 167 0.45 -15.40 13.09
C PRO A 167 1.40 -14.23 13.30
N CYS A 168 0.89 -13.13 13.85
CA CYS A 168 1.69 -11.94 14.15
C CYS A 168 2.75 -12.31 15.21
N PRO A 169 4.05 -12.08 14.97
CA PRO A 169 5.10 -12.42 15.93
C PRO A 169 4.96 -11.61 17.23
N ARG A 170 4.32 -10.43 17.17
CA ARG A 170 4.09 -9.57 18.33
C ARG A 170 2.95 -10.09 19.22
N PHE A 171 1.87 -10.56 18.60
CA PHE A 171 0.60 -10.87 19.28
C PHE A 171 0.15 -12.33 19.21
N GLY A 172 0.88 -13.22 18.55
CA GLY A 172 0.60 -14.66 18.58
C GLY A 172 -0.66 -15.03 17.80
N THR A 173 -1.76 -15.37 18.48
CA THR A 173 -2.93 -16.04 17.90
C THR A 173 -3.66 -15.24 16.82
N VAL A 174 -3.34 -13.95 16.60
CA VAL A 174 -3.92 -13.09 15.55
C VAL A 174 -2.93 -12.81 14.41
N THR A 175 -3.41 -12.60 13.19
CA THR A 175 -2.56 -12.07 12.08
C THR A 175 -2.40 -10.56 12.19
N CYS A 176 -1.51 -9.98 11.38
CA CYS A 176 -1.39 -8.52 11.34
C CYS A 176 -2.65 -7.85 10.79
N GLY A 177 -3.25 -8.42 9.75
CA GLY A 177 -4.52 -7.94 9.19
C GLY A 177 -5.64 -7.94 10.21
N GLU A 178 -5.75 -8.99 11.03
CA GLU A 178 -6.81 -9.12 12.04
C GLU A 178 -6.73 -8.03 13.12
N HIS A 179 -5.56 -7.76 13.69
CA HIS A 179 -5.45 -6.71 14.73
C HIS A 179 -5.48 -5.28 14.16
N ILE A 180 -5.17 -5.09 12.87
CA ILE A 180 -5.36 -3.82 12.15
C ILE A 180 -6.86 -3.58 11.89
N GLU A 181 -7.58 -4.60 11.49
CA GLU A 181 -9.03 -4.52 11.30
C GLU A 181 -9.74 -4.25 12.64
N ALA A 182 -9.33 -4.94 13.71
CA ALA A 182 -9.81 -4.67 15.05
C ALA A 182 -9.55 -3.21 15.47
N GLU A 183 -8.37 -2.64 15.16
CA GLU A 183 -8.10 -1.22 15.42
C GLU A 183 -9.07 -0.31 14.68
N ARG A 184 -9.33 -0.56 13.39
CA ARG A 184 -10.24 0.27 12.60
C ARG A 184 -11.64 0.28 13.20
N GLU A 185 -12.15 -0.90 13.55
CA GLU A 185 -13.47 -1.04 14.15
C GLU A 185 -13.57 -0.37 15.54
N LEU A 186 -12.55 -0.59 16.38
CA LEU A 186 -12.50 -0.03 17.73
C LEU A 186 -12.25 1.49 17.71
N TYR A 187 -11.53 2.00 16.70
CA TYR A 187 -11.28 3.43 16.53
C TYR A 187 -12.58 4.21 16.34
N ASP A 188 -13.47 3.68 15.51
CA ASP A 188 -14.76 4.31 15.22
C ASP A 188 -15.75 4.20 16.40
N LYS A 189 -15.66 3.13 17.19
CA LYS A 189 -16.61 2.84 18.28
C LYS A 189 -16.22 3.42 19.64
N TYR A 190 -14.94 3.34 20.01
CA TYR A 190 -14.48 3.55 21.39
C TYR A 190 -13.33 4.54 21.52
N PHE A 191 -12.66 4.94 20.43
CA PHE A 191 -11.44 5.75 20.56
C PHE A 191 -11.65 7.26 20.53
N ASP A 192 -12.88 7.75 20.35
CA ASP A 192 -13.21 9.17 20.27
C ASP A 192 -12.35 9.96 19.25
N GLY A 193 -11.97 9.28 18.16
CA GLY A 193 -11.09 9.84 17.13
C GLY A 193 -9.64 10.07 17.58
N ARG A 194 -9.17 9.40 18.64
CA ARG A 194 -7.80 9.52 19.17
C ARG A 194 -7.10 8.16 19.25
N ARG A 195 -5.92 8.05 18.62
CA ARG A 195 -5.06 6.87 18.78
C ARG A 195 -4.15 7.08 19.98
N ILE A 196 -4.54 6.54 21.13
CA ILE A 196 -3.77 6.59 22.38
C ILE A 196 -3.29 5.16 22.70
N SER A 197 -2.02 5.02 23.07
CA SER A 197 -1.40 3.75 23.44
C SER A 197 -0.35 3.96 24.55
N PRO A 198 -0.14 2.97 25.44
CA PRO A 198 -0.97 1.78 25.56
C PRO A 198 -2.33 2.17 26.16
N ARG A 199 -3.40 1.51 25.72
CA ARG A 199 -4.77 1.75 26.22
C ARG A 199 -5.46 0.42 26.47
N HIS A 200 -6.17 0.33 27.58
CA HIS A 200 -6.87 -0.88 28.02
C HIS A 200 -8.31 -0.53 28.37
N ILE A 201 -9.25 -1.10 27.63
CA ILE A 201 -10.69 -0.84 27.79
C ILE A 201 -11.36 -2.15 28.18
N MET A 202 -12.15 -2.14 29.24
CA MET A 202 -13.03 -3.25 29.57
C MET A 202 -14.44 -2.95 29.10
N LEU A 203 -15.04 -3.89 28.40
CA LEU A 203 -16.43 -3.81 27.96
C LEU A 203 -17.27 -4.91 28.62
N ASP A 204 -18.52 -4.58 28.97
CA ASP A 204 -19.51 -5.56 29.42
C ASP A 204 -20.07 -6.40 28.25
N LEU A 205 -21.08 -7.25 28.51
CA LEU A 205 -21.66 -8.14 27.47
C LEU A 205 -22.49 -7.39 26.42
N GLU A 206 -22.94 -6.19 26.78
CA GLU A 206 -23.67 -5.24 25.94
C GLU A 206 -22.73 -4.34 25.13
N GLY A 207 -21.44 -4.31 25.48
CA GLY A 207 -20.41 -3.52 24.82
C GLY A 207 -20.23 -2.12 25.41
N ASN A 208 -20.73 -1.87 26.62
CA ASN A 208 -20.53 -0.60 27.33
C ASN A 208 -19.17 -0.61 28.04
N GLU A 209 -18.51 0.55 28.06
CA GLU A 209 -17.24 0.75 28.75
C GLU A 209 -17.43 0.69 30.28
N SER A 210 -16.70 -0.22 30.93
CA SER A 210 -16.61 -0.32 32.39
C SER A 210 -15.43 0.48 32.95
N TYR A 211 -14.32 0.50 32.20
CA TYR A 211 -13.19 1.39 32.42
C TYR A 211 -12.41 1.60 31.13
N ASP A 212 -11.61 2.67 31.11
CA ASP A 212 -10.67 3.01 30.05
C ASP A 212 -9.35 3.59 30.61
N VAL A 213 -8.32 2.75 30.69
CA VAL A 213 -7.01 3.10 31.25
C VAL A 213 -6.01 3.40 30.14
N TYR A 214 -5.49 4.62 30.11
CA TYR A 214 -4.39 5.04 29.24
C TYR A 214 -3.49 6.07 29.93
N PHE A 215 -2.26 6.23 29.42
CA PHE A 215 -1.22 7.11 30.02
C PHE A 215 -0.98 6.83 31.52
N SER A 216 -1.04 5.55 31.91
CA SER A 216 -0.61 5.14 33.25
C SER A 216 0.91 5.10 33.34
N TRP A 217 1.43 5.51 34.50
CA TRP A 217 2.86 5.57 34.79
C TRP A 217 3.40 4.31 35.48
N ASP A 218 2.70 3.17 35.41
CA ASP A 218 3.20 1.88 35.91
C ASP A 218 2.34 0.71 35.44
N THR A 219 2.90 -0.51 35.42
CA THR A 219 2.12 -1.72 35.10
C THR A 219 1.10 -2.06 36.18
N GLN A 220 1.37 -1.72 37.44
CA GLN A 220 0.56 -2.14 38.58
C GLN A 220 -0.84 -1.54 38.48
N THR A 221 -1.01 -0.30 38.05
CA THR A 221 -2.29 0.36 37.79
C THR A 221 -3.12 -0.42 36.76
N VAL A 222 -2.50 -0.79 35.63
CA VAL A 222 -3.17 -1.57 34.59
C VAL A 222 -3.61 -2.94 35.15
N PHE A 223 -2.75 -3.61 35.91
CA PHE A 223 -3.09 -4.88 36.54
C PHE A 223 -4.14 -4.76 37.64
N THR A 224 -4.14 -3.68 38.42
CA THR A 224 -5.19 -3.37 39.38
C THR A 224 -6.53 -3.23 38.66
N ALA A 225 -6.58 -2.52 37.52
CA ALA A 225 -7.78 -2.43 36.69
C ALA A 225 -8.23 -3.81 36.16
N PHE A 226 -7.29 -4.68 35.77
CA PHE A 226 -7.60 -6.06 35.36
C PHE A 226 -8.15 -6.90 36.51
N VAL A 227 -7.68 -6.73 37.74
CA VAL A 227 -8.15 -7.53 38.87
C VAL A 227 -9.51 -7.02 39.36
N GLU A 228 -9.64 -5.70 39.53
CA GLU A 228 -10.85 -5.06 40.05
C GLU A 228 -12.00 -5.12 39.03
N GLY A 229 -11.71 -4.99 37.73
CA GLY A 229 -12.73 -5.03 36.68
C GLY A 229 -13.53 -6.34 36.62
N VAL A 230 -12.90 -7.47 36.99
CA VAL A 230 -13.56 -8.79 37.04
C VAL A 230 -13.83 -9.27 38.46
N ALA A 231 -13.70 -8.41 39.48
CA ALA A 231 -13.92 -8.82 40.87
C ALA A 231 -15.35 -9.35 41.11
N ASP A 232 -16.34 -8.65 40.53
CA ASP A 232 -17.76 -9.00 40.66
C ASP A 232 -18.28 -9.92 39.54
N TRP A 233 -17.42 -10.31 38.60
CA TRP A 233 -17.79 -11.22 37.51
C TRP A 233 -17.69 -12.68 37.94
N PRO A 234 -18.62 -13.54 37.50
CA PRO A 234 -18.52 -14.97 37.74
C PRO A 234 -17.23 -15.53 37.13
N GLN A 235 -16.75 -16.65 37.68
CA GLN A 235 -15.66 -17.37 37.04
C GLN A 235 -16.11 -17.81 35.63
N PRO A 236 -15.28 -17.59 34.59
CA PRO A 236 -15.55 -18.09 33.26
C PRO A 236 -15.92 -19.56 33.27
N ALA A 237 -16.92 -19.94 32.48
CA ALA A 237 -17.20 -21.35 32.26
C ALA A 237 -15.94 -22.02 31.66
N PRO A 238 -15.55 -23.22 32.14
CA PRO A 238 -14.41 -23.92 31.58
C PRO A 238 -14.65 -24.22 30.09
N PRO A 239 -13.59 -24.28 29.26
CA PRO A 239 -13.72 -24.71 27.87
C PRO A 239 -14.42 -26.07 27.79
N GLN A 240 -15.44 -26.17 26.93
CA GLN A 240 -16.15 -27.42 26.71
C GLN A 240 -15.44 -28.22 25.62
N GLU A 241 -15.36 -29.54 25.79
CA GLU A 241 -15.01 -30.44 24.69
C GLU A 241 -16.13 -30.39 23.64
N ARG A 242 -15.77 -30.06 22.40
CA ARG A 242 -16.70 -29.88 21.29
C ARG A 242 -16.41 -30.91 20.20
N SER A 243 -17.48 -31.46 19.63
CA SER A 243 -17.44 -32.22 18.39
C SER A 243 -16.95 -31.35 17.22
N LEU A 244 -16.57 -31.96 16.10
CA LEU A 244 -16.11 -31.21 14.92
C LEU A 244 -17.20 -30.26 14.40
N GLU A 245 -18.46 -30.68 14.44
CA GLU A 245 -19.64 -29.90 14.03
C GLU A 245 -19.99 -28.77 15.02
N GLU A 246 -19.53 -28.86 16.27
CA GLU A 246 -19.64 -27.77 17.24
C GLU A 246 -18.47 -26.79 17.12
N LEU A 247 -17.28 -27.28 16.73
CA LEU A 247 -16.13 -26.42 16.44
C LEU A 247 -16.40 -25.48 15.26
N THR A 248 -17.10 -25.93 14.21
CA THR A 248 -17.49 -25.07 13.07
C THR A 248 -18.38 -23.89 13.47
N LYS A 249 -19.03 -23.97 14.63
CA LYS A 249 -19.89 -22.92 15.18
C LYS A 249 -19.17 -21.97 16.14
N SER A 250 -17.92 -22.25 16.50
CA SER A 250 -17.20 -21.53 17.55
C SER A 250 -16.53 -20.24 17.06
N ALA A 251 -16.76 -19.15 17.79
CA ALA A 251 -15.98 -17.93 17.65
C ALA A 251 -14.62 -17.97 18.37
N ASP A 252 -14.42 -18.90 19.32
CA ASP A 252 -13.21 -18.95 20.16
C ASP A 252 -11.98 -19.34 19.34
N VAL A 253 -10.94 -18.52 19.41
CA VAL A 253 -9.68 -18.74 18.68
C VAL A 253 -9.07 -20.13 18.92
N ALA A 254 -9.14 -20.67 20.14
CA ALA A 254 -8.59 -22.00 20.43
C ALA A 254 -9.40 -23.11 19.74
N ASP A 255 -10.70 -22.91 19.57
CA ASP A 255 -11.57 -23.85 18.87
C ASP A 255 -11.37 -23.77 17.36
N ARG A 256 -11.16 -22.55 16.83
CA ARG A 256 -10.79 -22.31 15.43
C ARG A 256 -9.46 -22.99 15.07
N GLU A 257 -8.44 -22.84 15.92
CA GLU A 257 -7.14 -23.51 15.74
C GLU A 257 -7.27 -25.04 15.76
N ARG A 258 -8.12 -25.59 16.64
CA ARG A 258 -8.41 -27.05 16.64
C ARG A 258 -9.13 -27.49 15.37
N LEU A 259 -10.08 -26.70 14.87
CA LEU A 259 -10.79 -26.98 13.62
C LEU A 259 -9.85 -26.93 12.40
N GLU A 260 -8.98 -25.94 12.34
CA GLU A 260 -7.94 -25.81 11.31
C GLU A 260 -6.98 -26.99 11.32
N SER A 261 -6.47 -27.36 12.50
CA SER A 261 -5.61 -28.53 12.67
C SER A 261 -6.33 -29.81 12.22
N ALA A 262 -7.60 -29.98 12.59
CA ALA A 262 -8.42 -31.11 12.16
C ALA A 262 -8.64 -31.13 10.64
N TYR A 263 -8.81 -29.98 9.99
CA TYR A 263 -8.90 -29.89 8.54
C TYR A 263 -7.58 -30.27 7.86
N VAL A 264 -6.46 -29.68 8.30
CA VAL A 264 -5.14 -29.90 7.71
C VAL A 264 -4.69 -31.35 7.87
N THR A 265 -4.84 -31.92 9.07
CA THR A 265 -4.36 -33.28 9.39
C THR A 265 -5.37 -34.37 9.09
N GLY A 266 -6.65 -34.01 8.94
CA GLY A 266 -7.73 -34.96 8.67
C GLY A 266 -7.67 -35.56 7.26
N ASP A 267 -8.30 -36.72 7.12
CA ASP A 267 -8.54 -37.32 5.81
C ASP A 267 -9.62 -36.57 5.02
N VAL A 268 -9.85 -36.99 3.77
CA VAL A 268 -10.82 -36.36 2.87
C VAL A 268 -12.24 -36.37 3.46
N GLU A 269 -12.63 -37.41 4.20
CA GLU A 269 -13.97 -37.50 4.80
C GLU A 269 -14.14 -36.50 5.95
N VAL A 270 -13.11 -36.35 6.81
CA VAL A 270 -13.09 -35.34 7.87
C VAL A 270 -13.18 -33.94 7.26
N ARG A 271 -12.37 -33.65 6.23
CA ARG A 271 -12.39 -32.36 5.52
C ARG A 271 -13.74 -32.08 4.89
N ARG A 272 -14.33 -33.07 4.19
CA ARG A 272 -15.65 -32.95 3.57
C ARG A 272 -16.72 -32.67 4.62
N ARG A 273 -16.70 -33.38 5.75
CA ARG A 273 -17.65 -33.18 6.86
C ARG A 273 -17.57 -31.77 7.45
N ILE A 274 -16.35 -31.26 7.67
CA ILE A 274 -16.13 -29.88 8.13
C ILE A 274 -16.73 -28.89 7.14
N LEU A 275 -16.40 -29.00 5.85
CA LEU A 275 -16.90 -28.07 4.82
C LEU A 275 -18.42 -28.14 4.65
N HIS A 276 -19.01 -29.33 4.74
CA HIS A 276 -20.45 -29.49 4.70
C HIS A 276 -21.13 -28.80 5.89
N ALA A 277 -20.60 -28.98 7.10
CA ALA A 277 -21.13 -28.31 8.30
C ALA A 277 -21.06 -26.77 8.15
N LEU A 278 -19.95 -26.24 7.61
CA LEU A 278 -19.80 -24.82 7.33
C LEU A 278 -20.80 -24.29 6.29
N ALA A 279 -21.08 -25.08 5.25
CA ALA A 279 -22.06 -24.72 4.22
C ALA A 279 -23.51 -24.72 4.74
N THR A 280 -23.84 -25.61 5.68
CA THR A 280 -25.24 -25.79 6.13
C THR A 280 -25.64 -24.99 7.35
N GLU A 281 -24.76 -24.85 8.35
CA GLU A 281 -25.16 -24.29 9.65
C GLU A 281 -24.82 -22.81 9.79
N HIS A 282 -23.70 -22.38 9.20
CA HIS A 282 -23.30 -20.99 9.03
C HIS A 282 -23.50 -20.07 10.26
N VAL A 283 -22.84 -20.40 11.38
CA VAL A 283 -22.94 -19.62 12.64
C VAL A 283 -21.85 -18.54 12.72
N VAL A 284 -20.63 -18.88 12.31
CA VAL A 284 -19.45 -18.01 12.30
C VAL A 284 -18.65 -18.24 11.02
N ASP A 285 -17.96 -17.20 10.56
CA ASP A 285 -17.13 -17.29 9.37
C ASP A 285 -15.79 -17.95 9.73
N GLN A 286 -15.61 -19.21 9.32
CA GLN A 286 -14.36 -19.97 9.49
C GLN A 286 -13.43 -19.78 8.28
N THR A 287 -13.04 -18.52 8.03
CA THR A 287 -12.30 -18.09 6.84
C THR A 287 -11.03 -18.89 6.59
N GLU A 288 -10.30 -19.29 7.63
CA GLU A 288 -9.02 -19.99 7.48
C GLU A 288 -9.18 -21.41 6.93
N VAL A 289 -10.19 -22.13 7.44
CA VAL A 289 -10.53 -23.48 6.95
C VAL A 289 -11.01 -23.38 5.51
N LEU A 290 -11.85 -22.40 5.21
CA LEU A 290 -12.34 -22.16 3.85
C LEU A 290 -11.20 -21.78 2.91
N ARG A 291 -10.26 -20.96 3.35
CA ARG A 291 -9.06 -20.59 2.58
C ARG A 291 -8.21 -21.81 2.25
N ALA A 292 -7.85 -22.60 3.25
CA ALA A 292 -7.06 -23.82 3.06
C ALA A 292 -7.72 -24.78 2.05
N ALA A 293 -9.06 -24.85 2.08
CA ALA A 293 -9.82 -25.66 1.13
C ALA A 293 -9.92 -25.07 -0.27
N VAL A 294 -10.14 -23.75 -0.39
CA VAL A 294 -10.27 -23.03 -1.67
C VAL A 294 -8.99 -23.11 -2.49
N PHE A 295 -7.83 -22.98 -1.84
CA PHE A 295 -6.51 -23.04 -2.50
C PHE A 295 -5.88 -24.44 -2.47
N GLY A 296 -6.57 -25.42 -1.89
CA GLY A 296 -6.15 -26.83 -1.90
C GLY A 296 -6.18 -27.45 -3.30
N LEU A 297 -5.51 -28.60 -3.45
CA LEU A 297 -5.43 -29.33 -4.72
C LEU A 297 -6.66 -30.20 -5.02
N ASP A 298 -7.53 -30.40 -4.04
CA ASP A 298 -8.73 -31.24 -4.18
C ASP A 298 -9.91 -30.41 -4.71
N LEU A 299 -10.24 -30.61 -5.99
CA LEU A 299 -11.26 -29.82 -6.68
C LEU A 299 -12.66 -29.96 -6.07
N GLU A 300 -13.00 -31.11 -5.49
CA GLU A 300 -14.30 -31.34 -4.84
C GLU A 300 -14.39 -30.52 -3.55
N LEU A 301 -13.36 -30.61 -2.71
CA LEU A 301 -13.30 -29.86 -1.46
C LEU A 301 -13.23 -28.35 -1.73
N SER A 302 -12.49 -27.89 -2.73
CA SER A 302 -12.46 -26.48 -3.10
C SER A 302 -13.82 -25.96 -3.58
N ALA A 303 -14.58 -26.77 -4.33
CA ALA A 303 -15.93 -26.39 -4.75
C ALA A 303 -16.90 -26.29 -3.55
N LEU A 304 -16.86 -27.26 -2.63
CA LEU A 304 -17.63 -27.19 -1.38
C LEU A 304 -17.26 -25.98 -0.52
N ALA A 305 -15.96 -25.66 -0.43
CA ALA A 305 -15.49 -24.50 0.30
C ALA A 305 -15.96 -23.19 -0.32
N ARG A 306 -16.02 -23.08 -1.66
CA ARG A 306 -16.61 -21.90 -2.33
C ARG A 306 -18.11 -21.77 -2.06
N GLN A 307 -18.84 -22.88 -2.00
CA GLN A 307 -20.26 -22.87 -1.62
C GLN A 307 -20.46 -22.41 -0.17
N ALA A 308 -19.63 -22.89 0.76
CA ALA A 308 -19.64 -22.48 2.16
C ALA A 308 -19.23 -21.00 2.32
N LEU A 309 -18.17 -20.58 1.64
CA LEU A 309 -17.72 -19.19 1.59
C LEU A 309 -18.81 -18.26 1.07
N ALA A 310 -19.56 -18.68 0.06
CA ALA A 310 -20.68 -17.92 -0.46
C ALA A 310 -21.82 -17.72 0.54
N GLN A 311 -21.84 -18.39 1.70
CA GLN A 311 -22.80 -18.10 2.76
C GLN A 311 -22.32 -17.01 3.74
N CYS A 312 -21.01 -16.76 3.78
CA CYS A 312 -20.36 -15.81 4.68
C CYS A 312 -20.77 -14.36 4.49
N LYS A 313 -20.64 -13.60 5.59
CA LYS A 313 -21.18 -12.23 5.70
C LYS A 313 -20.20 -11.21 6.27
N THR A 314 -19.01 -11.63 6.70
CA THR A 314 -17.99 -10.74 7.27
C THR A 314 -17.10 -10.12 6.19
N GLU A 315 -16.44 -9.02 6.53
CA GLU A 315 -15.41 -8.39 5.69
C GLU A 315 -14.22 -9.34 5.42
N GLY A 316 -13.82 -10.17 6.40
CA GLY A 316 -12.77 -11.17 6.19
C GLY A 316 -13.15 -12.23 5.15
N ALA A 317 -14.43 -12.61 5.08
CA ALA A 317 -14.91 -13.49 4.02
C ALA A 317 -14.93 -12.79 2.65
N LEU A 318 -15.23 -11.50 2.60
CA LEU A 318 -15.16 -10.71 1.36
C LEU A 318 -13.71 -10.68 0.81
N ASP A 319 -12.71 -10.55 1.68
CA ASP A 319 -11.29 -10.61 1.29
C ASP A 319 -10.95 -11.97 0.66
N LEU A 320 -11.39 -13.07 1.26
CA LEU A 320 -11.21 -14.40 0.71
C LEU A 320 -11.97 -14.61 -0.62
N MET A 321 -13.19 -14.05 -0.77
CA MET A 321 -13.93 -14.07 -2.03
C MET A 321 -13.16 -13.32 -3.13
N ALA A 322 -12.61 -12.14 -2.81
CA ALA A 322 -11.82 -11.34 -3.74
C ALA A 322 -10.56 -12.09 -4.21
N GLU A 323 -9.91 -12.83 -3.33
CA GLU A 323 -8.77 -13.67 -3.70
C GLU A 323 -9.18 -14.89 -4.52
N ALA A 324 -10.24 -15.60 -4.13
CA ALA A 324 -10.75 -16.76 -4.86
C ALA A 324 -11.17 -16.40 -6.29
N LEU A 325 -11.78 -15.24 -6.50
CA LEU A 325 -12.24 -14.76 -7.82
C LEU A 325 -11.10 -14.43 -8.80
N LYS A 326 -9.86 -14.29 -8.31
CA LYS A 326 -8.63 -14.16 -9.13
C LYS A 326 -8.22 -15.47 -9.79
N LEU A 327 -8.69 -16.61 -9.26
CA LEU A 327 -8.38 -17.93 -9.81
C LEU A 327 -9.20 -18.22 -11.08
N PRO A 328 -8.72 -19.11 -11.96
CA PRO A 328 -9.53 -19.71 -13.02
C PRO A 328 -10.56 -20.67 -12.39
N LEU A 329 -11.76 -20.17 -12.12
CA LEU A 329 -12.86 -20.93 -11.54
C LEU A 329 -13.81 -21.48 -12.62
N PRO A 330 -14.46 -22.63 -12.39
CA PRO A 330 -15.66 -23.01 -13.13
C PRO A 330 -16.71 -21.88 -13.07
N GLN A 331 -17.44 -21.67 -14.17
CA GLN A 331 -18.41 -20.57 -14.27
C GLN A 331 -19.48 -20.62 -13.16
N SER A 332 -19.96 -21.81 -12.79
CA SER A 332 -20.91 -22.00 -11.69
C SER A 332 -20.38 -21.48 -10.34
N ASP A 333 -19.11 -21.76 -10.04
CA ASP A 333 -18.49 -21.39 -8.78
C ASP A 333 -18.22 -19.89 -8.74
N ARG A 334 -17.81 -19.32 -9.86
CA ARG A 334 -17.65 -17.87 -10.03
C ARG A 334 -18.97 -17.15 -9.79
N GLU A 335 -20.06 -17.62 -10.38
CA GLU A 335 -21.40 -17.05 -10.21
C GLU A 335 -21.88 -17.11 -8.76
N VAL A 336 -21.66 -18.23 -8.07
CA VAL A 336 -22.01 -18.39 -6.65
C VAL A 336 -21.27 -17.37 -5.77
N LEU A 337 -19.98 -17.16 -6.00
CA LEU A 337 -19.20 -16.15 -5.26
C LEU A 337 -19.64 -14.73 -5.61
N LEU A 338 -19.88 -14.41 -6.89
CA LEU A 338 -20.35 -13.08 -7.30
C LEU A 338 -21.75 -12.76 -6.76
N GLN A 339 -22.63 -13.74 -6.64
CA GLN A 339 -23.92 -13.58 -5.95
C GLN A 339 -23.73 -13.27 -4.46
N ALA A 340 -22.75 -13.89 -3.81
CA ALA A 340 -22.42 -13.57 -2.41
C ALA A 340 -21.87 -12.15 -2.25
N VAL A 341 -20.95 -11.74 -3.13
CA VAL A 341 -20.43 -10.37 -3.19
C VAL A 341 -21.57 -9.38 -3.44
N ALA A 342 -22.52 -9.68 -4.34
CA ALA A 342 -23.66 -8.82 -4.62
C ALA A 342 -24.58 -8.63 -3.41
N ARG A 343 -24.79 -9.68 -2.58
CA ARG A 343 -25.52 -9.52 -1.32
C ARG A 343 -24.76 -8.64 -0.32
N LEU A 344 -23.44 -8.80 -0.23
CA LEU A 344 -22.60 -7.97 0.64
C LEU A 344 -22.52 -6.51 0.17
N ALA A 345 -22.67 -6.26 -1.13
CA ALA A 345 -22.67 -4.93 -1.73
C ALA A 345 -23.84 -4.05 -1.22
N GLU A 346 -24.89 -4.64 -0.67
CA GLU A 346 -25.99 -3.89 -0.03
C GLU A 346 -25.51 -3.07 1.17
N THR A 347 -24.52 -3.57 1.92
CA THR A 347 -24.02 -2.95 3.16
C THR A 347 -22.55 -2.57 3.12
N SER A 348 -21.74 -3.19 2.27
CA SER A 348 -20.28 -2.98 2.18
C SER A 348 -19.90 -2.19 0.92
N LYS A 349 -19.20 -1.06 1.14
CA LYS A 349 -18.60 -0.25 0.07
C LYS A 349 -17.55 -1.03 -0.73
N ARG A 350 -16.78 -1.90 -0.05
CA ARG A 350 -15.76 -2.74 -0.68
C ARG A 350 -16.38 -3.81 -1.57
N ALA A 351 -17.48 -4.41 -1.13
CA ALA A 351 -18.22 -5.39 -1.94
C ALA A 351 -18.84 -4.76 -3.20
N ARG A 352 -19.37 -3.52 -3.12
CA ARG A 352 -19.82 -2.77 -4.32
C ARG A 352 -18.69 -2.59 -5.34
N ALA A 353 -17.52 -2.17 -4.87
CA ALA A 353 -16.36 -1.98 -5.73
C ALA A 353 -15.89 -3.30 -6.37
N LEU A 354 -15.84 -4.39 -5.59
CA LEU A 354 -15.48 -5.72 -6.09
C LEU A 354 -16.49 -6.24 -7.12
N LEU A 355 -17.78 -5.99 -6.92
CA LEU A 355 -18.82 -6.37 -7.88
C LEU A 355 -18.64 -5.61 -9.20
N ALA A 356 -18.52 -4.29 -9.14
CA ALA A 356 -18.32 -3.45 -10.31
C ALA A 356 -17.03 -3.81 -11.06
N LEU A 357 -15.96 -4.16 -10.33
CA LEU A 357 -14.71 -4.68 -10.88
C LEU A 357 -14.95 -5.91 -11.77
N HIS A 358 -15.63 -6.93 -11.23
CA HIS A 358 -15.86 -8.20 -11.93
C HIS A 358 -16.90 -8.11 -13.05
N GLN A 359 -17.78 -7.12 -13.01
CA GLN A 359 -18.70 -6.81 -14.12
C GLN A 359 -18.03 -6.00 -15.23
N GLY A 360 -17.13 -5.08 -14.86
CA GLY A 360 -16.51 -4.14 -15.80
C GLY A 360 -15.31 -4.73 -16.55
N LEU A 361 -14.38 -5.39 -15.86
CA LEU A 361 -13.14 -5.89 -16.49
C LEU A 361 -13.36 -6.84 -17.68
N PRO A 362 -14.27 -7.82 -17.63
CA PRO A 362 -14.46 -8.76 -18.74
C PRO A 362 -15.21 -8.15 -19.93
N THR A 363 -15.83 -6.98 -19.75
CA THR A 363 -16.71 -6.36 -20.73
C THR A 363 -15.94 -5.34 -21.56
N SER A 364 -16.12 -5.37 -22.88
CA SER A 364 -15.60 -4.32 -23.77
C SER A 364 -16.32 -3.00 -23.52
N SER A 365 -15.60 -1.89 -23.60
CA SER A 365 -16.25 -0.57 -23.54
C SER A 365 -17.24 -0.45 -24.71
N PRO A 366 -18.50 -0.05 -24.45
CA PRO A 366 -19.45 0.24 -25.52
C PRO A 366 -19.15 1.57 -26.23
N LEU A 367 -18.15 2.33 -25.77
CA LEU A 367 -17.77 3.64 -26.30
C LEU A 367 -16.47 3.61 -27.11
N ILE A 368 -15.72 2.50 -27.08
CA ILE A 368 -14.38 2.39 -27.68
C ILE A 368 -14.31 1.15 -28.57
N ASP A 369 -14.15 1.35 -29.87
CA ASP A 369 -13.85 0.28 -30.82
C ASP A 369 -12.33 0.08 -30.92
N THR A 370 -11.80 -0.86 -30.13
CA THR A 370 -10.35 -1.10 -30.03
C THR A 370 -9.73 -1.50 -31.38
N ALA A 371 -10.39 -2.41 -32.10
CA ALA A 371 -9.91 -2.92 -33.39
C ALA A 371 -9.86 -1.83 -34.47
N ARG A 372 -10.83 -0.93 -34.50
CA ARG A 372 -10.82 0.20 -35.44
C ARG A 372 -9.74 1.22 -35.11
N LEU A 373 -9.51 1.50 -33.83
CA LEU A 373 -8.51 2.48 -33.40
C LEU A 373 -7.08 1.99 -33.64
N GLU A 374 -6.83 0.69 -33.51
CA GLU A 374 -5.56 0.09 -33.94
C GLU A 374 -5.24 0.36 -35.42
N LEU A 375 -6.24 0.23 -36.30
CA LEU A 375 -6.06 0.49 -37.73
C LEU A 375 -5.67 1.95 -38.00
N VAL A 376 -6.38 2.89 -37.35
CA VAL A 376 -6.13 4.33 -37.50
C VAL A 376 -4.72 4.70 -37.02
N ALA A 377 -4.26 4.13 -35.91
CA ALA A 377 -2.92 4.36 -35.40
C ALA A 377 -1.83 3.92 -36.41
N ARG A 378 -1.96 2.70 -36.96
CA ARG A 378 -0.99 2.16 -37.93
C ARG A 378 -0.95 2.95 -39.24
N GLU A 379 -2.11 3.38 -39.74
CA GLU A 379 -2.18 4.19 -40.96
C GLU A 379 -1.52 5.56 -40.77
N TYR A 380 -1.58 6.13 -39.58
CA TYR A 380 -0.94 7.42 -39.29
C TYR A 380 0.57 7.33 -39.18
N GLU A 381 1.12 6.33 -38.49
CA GLU A 381 2.57 6.14 -38.43
C GLU A 381 3.18 6.04 -39.83
N ALA A 382 2.46 5.39 -40.77
CA ALA A 382 2.87 5.30 -42.16
C ALA A 382 2.83 6.65 -42.91
N ASN A 383 2.03 7.62 -42.44
CA ASN A 383 1.71 8.88 -43.12
C ASN A 383 2.18 10.15 -42.36
N ALA A 384 2.94 10.01 -41.27
CA ALA A 384 3.38 11.11 -40.40
C ALA A 384 4.48 12.00 -41.02
N ASP A 385 4.23 12.57 -42.21
CA ASP A 385 5.12 13.53 -42.86
C ASP A 385 4.78 14.97 -42.42
N SER A 386 5.70 15.62 -41.69
CA SER A 386 5.52 16.97 -41.11
C SER A 386 5.19 18.07 -42.14
N ARG A 387 5.46 17.82 -43.43
CA ARG A 387 5.11 18.76 -44.51
C ARG A 387 3.62 18.77 -44.85
N ALA A 388 2.92 17.65 -44.67
CA ALA A 388 1.48 17.58 -44.94
C ALA A 388 0.69 18.48 -43.96
N SER A 389 1.10 18.56 -42.70
CA SER A 389 0.38 19.35 -41.68
C SER A 389 0.38 20.86 -41.94
N ILE A 390 1.43 21.39 -42.58
CA ILE A 390 1.52 22.83 -42.89
C ILE A 390 0.53 23.21 -43.98
N HIS A 391 0.45 22.41 -45.05
CA HIS A 391 -0.50 22.65 -46.13
C HIS A 391 -1.96 22.52 -45.67
N THR A 392 -2.24 21.57 -44.77
CA THR A 392 -3.58 21.45 -44.16
C THR A 392 -3.94 22.69 -43.34
N LEU A 393 -3.00 23.25 -42.57
CA LEU A 393 -3.22 24.46 -41.79
C LEU A 393 -3.47 25.69 -42.68
N GLU A 394 -2.65 25.89 -43.73
CA GLU A 394 -2.84 26.99 -44.68
C GLU A 394 -4.22 26.91 -45.36
N ALA A 395 -4.61 25.74 -45.85
CA ALA A 395 -5.91 25.54 -46.48
C ALA A 395 -7.09 25.79 -45.51
N ALA A 396 -6.98 25.34 -44.26
CA ALA A 396 -7.99 25.59 -43.23
C ALA A 396 -8.09 27.08 -42.86
N ALA A 397 -6.93 27.76 -42.76
CA ALA A 397 -6.88 29.19 -42.50
C ALA A 397 -7.49 30.01 -43.65
N ASP A 398 -7.21 29.63 -44.90
CA ASP A 398 -7.79 30.27 -46.09
C ASP A 398 -9.31 30.11 -46.11
N SER A 399 -9.82 28.90 -45.84
CA SER A 399 -11.26 28.63 -45.77
C SER A 399 -11.96 29.44 -44.66
N ALA A 400 -11.37 29.46 -43.47
CA ALA A 400 -11.91 30.22 -42.34
C ALA A 400 -11.84 31.75 -42.54
N THR A 401 -10.89 32.23 -43.34
CA THR A 401 -10.76 33.65 -43.71
C THR A 401 -11.74 34.04 -44.82
N ALA A 402 -12.00 33.13 -45.76
CA ALA A 402 -12.95 33.35 -46.85
C ALA A 402 -14.38 33.55 -46.33
N ASP A 403 -14.77 32.83 -45.28
CA ASP A 403 -16.03 33.04 -44.56
C ASP A 403 -15.86 32.86 -43.04
N ALA A 404 -15.70 33.98 -42.32
CA ALA A 404 -15.56 33.97 -40.87
C ALA A 404 -16.85 33.56 -40.11
N GLN A 405 -18.00 33.46 -40.80
CA GLN A 405 -19.27 32.99 -40.22
C GLN A 405 -19.52 31.49 -40.50
N ASP A 406 -18.65 30.83 -41.26
CA ASP A 406 -18.71 29.39 -41.48
C ASP A 406 -18.17 28.64 -40.25
N GLY A 407 -19.08 28.19 -39.38
CA GLY A 407 -18.75 27.42 -38.18
C GLY A 407 -17.90 26.17 -38.47
N PRO A 408 -18.29 25.29 -39.41
CA PRO A 408 -17.45 24.18 -39.86
C PRO A 408 -16.03 24.56 -40.28
N ALA A 409 -15.84 25.66 -41.02
CA ALA A 409 -14.51 26.14 -41.39
C ALA A 409 -13.68 26.56 -40.16
N GLN A 410 -14.31 27.19 -39.15
CA GLN A 410 -13.66 27.54 -37.88
C GLN A 410 -13.23 26.30 -37.09
N LEU A 411 -14.04 25.23 -37.10
CA LEU A 411 -13.67 23.97 -36.45
C LEU A 411 -12.46 23.32 -37.17
N ALA A 412 -12.46 23.28 -38.50
CA ALA A 412 -11.34 22.74 -39.27
C ALA A 412 -10.03 23.52 -39.01
N LEU A 413 -10.11 24.85 -38.89
CA LEU A 413 -8.97 25.67 -38.49
C LEU A 413 -8.48 25.31 -37.08
N ALA A 414 -9.41 25.14 -36.13
CA ALA A 414 -9.06 24.76 -34.76
C ALA A 414 -8.31 23.42 -34.70
N GLU A 415 -8.78 22.42 -35.44
CA GLU A 415 -8.14 21.11 -35.55
C GLU A 415 -6.73 21.21 -36.17
N ALA A 416 -6.57 21.97 -37.25
CA ALA A 416 -5.28 22.12 -37.91
C ALA A 416 -4.25 22.86 -37.04
N LEU A 417 -4.68 23.89 -36.30
CA LEU A 417 -3.84 24.61 -35.34
C LEU A 417 -3.38 23.68 -34.21
N LEU A 418 -4.30 22.87 -33.69
CA LEU A 418 -4.00 21.93 -32.60
C LEU A 418 -3.06 20.80 -33.07
N ALA A 419 -3.31 20.23 -34.24
CA ALA A 419 -2.42 19.24 -34.86
C ALA A 419 -1.00 19.79 -35.02
N ARG A 420 -0.87 21.06 -35.46
CA ARG A 420 0.43 21.73 -35.58
C ARG A 420 1.10 21.94 -34.22
N ALA A 421 0.34 22.32 -33.19
CA ALA A 421 0.86 22.47 -31.84
C ALA A 421 1.40 21.13 -31.28
N ASN A 422 0.72 20.02 -31.57
CA ASN A 422 1.12 18.68 -31.11
C ASN A 422 2.33 18.12 -31.86
N ALA A 423 2.50 18.45 -33.15
CA ALA A 423 3.57 17.90 -33.99
C ALA A 423 5.00 18.34 -33.61
N ALA A 424 5.15 19.40 -32.81
CA ALA A 424 6.46 19.90 -32.37
C ALA A 424 6.47 20.20 -30.86
N PRO A 425 6.51 19.17 -30.00
CA PRO A 425 6.59 19.35 -28.56
C PRO A 425 7.84 20.15 -28.19
N GLY A 426 7.65 21.27 -27.47
CA GLY A 426 8.74 22.18 -27.09
C GLY A 426 8.98 23.34 -28.05
N ASP A 427 8.21 23.45 -29.14
CA ASP A 427 8.16 24.67 -29.94
C ASP A 427 7.62 25.83 -29.07
N PRO A 428 8.32 26.98 -28.97
CA PRO A 428 7.84 28.13 -28.19
C PRO A 428 6.47 28.66 -28.65
N TYR A 429 6.04 28.34 -29.88
CA TYR A 429 4.75 28.73 -30.43
C TYR A 429 3.62 27.72 -30.13
N ALA A 430 3.91 26.53 -29.59
CA ALA A 430 2.89 25.50 -29.35
C ALA A 430 1.76 26.00 -28.42
N GLU A 431 2.09 26.75 -27.37
CA GLU A 431 1.11 27.36 -26.46
C GLU A 431 0.23 28.39 -27.18
N LEU A 432 0.82 29.22 -28.05
CA LEU A 432 0.09 30.23 -28.83
C LEU A 432 -0.85 29.57 -29.84
N LEU A 433 -0.37 28.59 -30.59
CA LEU A 433 -1.19 27.80 -31.52
C LEU A 433 -2.35 27.11 -30.80
N THR A 434 -2.12 26.63 -29.58
CA THR A 434 -3.17 26.01 -28.77
C THR A 434 -4.22 27.01 -28.30
N ARG A 435 -3.82 28.25 -27.94
CA ARG A 435 -4.75 29.33 -27.63
C ARG A 435 -5.58 29.73 -28.86
N ASP A 436 -4.95 29.81 -30.03
CA ASP A 436 -5.63 30.14 -31.28
C ASP A 436 -6.61 29.02 -31.68
N ALA A 437 -6.21 27.75 -31.53
CA ALA A 437 -7.09 26.60 -31.71
C ALA A 437 -8.33 26.68 -30.80
N LEU A 438 -8.12 26.99 -29.51
CA LEU A 438 -9.23 27.14 -28.56
C LEU A 438 -10.16 28.31 -28.91
N ALA A 439 -9.60 29.44 -29.37
CA ALA A 439 -10.38 30.60 -29.79
C ALA A 439 -11.24 30.28 -31.03
N ALA A 440 -10.67 29.60 -32.02
CA ALA A 440 -11.37 29.14 -33.22
C ALA A 440 -12.47 28.12 -32.87
N ALA A 441 -12.18 27.16 -31.98
CA ALA A 441 -13.17 26.20 -31.50
C ALA A 441 -14.37 26.88 -30.80
N PHE A 442 -14.11 27.85 -29.91
CA PHE A 442 -15.20 28.60 -29.27
C PHE A 442 -15.96 29.51 -30.24
N LEU A 443 -15.32 29.99 -31.32
CA LEU A 443 -16.04 30.70 -32.38
C LEU A 443 -16.96 29.74 -33.14
N ALA A 444 -16.48 28.55 -33.52
CA ALA A 444 -17.30 27.51 -34.13
C ALA A 444 -18.51 27.15 -33.25
N GLU A 445 -18.31 27.01 -31.94
CA GLU A 445 -19.38 26.75 -30.97
C GLU A 445 -20.44 27.86 -30.97
N ARG A 446 -20.01 29.15 -30.96
CA ARG A 446 -20.93 30.29 -31.04
C ARG A 446 -21.69 30.37 -32.36
N LEU A 447 -21.11 29.85 -33.44
CA LEU A 447 -21.73 29.74 -34.77
C LEU A 447 -22.65 28.51 -34.89
N GLY A 448 -22.87 27.77 -33.79
CA GLY A 448 -23.82 26.67 -33.72
C GLY A 448 -23.22 25.29 -34.02
N VAL A 449 -21.91 25.19 -34.20
CA VAL A 449 -21.24 23.88 -34.29
C VAL A 449 -21.31 23.20 -32.94
N SER A 450 -21.66 21.91 -32.94
CA SER A 450 -21.68 21.06 -31.76
C SER A 450 -21.27 19.63 -32.16
N GLY A 451 -20.99 18.79 -31.17
CA GLY A 451 -20.69 17.38 -31.37
C GLY A 451 -19.24 17.00 -31.02
N PRO A 452 -18.90 15.72 -31.20
CA PRO A 452 -17.73 15.10 -30.57
C PRO A 452 -16.39 15.70 -30.99
N ARG A 453 -16.26 16.18 -32.24
CA ARG A 453 -15.03 16.80 -32.75
C ARG A 453 -14.73 18.13 -32.07
N LEU A 454 -15.74 18.98 -31.90
CA LEU A 454 -15.58 20.24 -31.19
C LEU A 454 -15.17 19.99 -29.74
N ASP A 455 -15.85 19.07 -29.06
CA ASP A 455 -15.55 18.71 -27.68
C ASP A 455 -14.12 18.17 -27.53
N ALA A 456 -13.65 17.35 -28.47
CA ALA A 456 -12.28 16.83 -28.49
C ALA A 456 -11.22 17.94 -28.60
N VAL A 457 -11.38 18.87 -29.55
CA VAL A 457 -10.45 20.00 -29.72
C VAL A 457 -10.41 20.87 -28.47
N VAL A 458 -11.57 21.21 -27.91
CA VAL A 458 -11.64 22.00 -26.67
C VAL A 458 -11.01 21.23 -25.52
N ALA A 459 -11.22 19.92 -25.41
CA ALA A 459 -10.65 19.09 -24.35
C ALA A 459 -9.12 19.15 -24.34
N VAL A 460 -8.49 18.86 -25.49
CA VAL A 460 -7.04 18.83 -25.62
C VAL A 460 -6.43 20.22 -25.47
N ALA A 461 -7.04 21.25 -26.05
CA ALA A 461 -6.53 22.61 -25.91
C ALA A 461 -6.63 23.11 -24.45
N LYS A 462 -7.69 22.75 -23.73
CA LYS A 462 -7.84 23.11 -22.31
C LYS A 462 -6.86 22.39 -21.40
N ASP A 463 -6.56 21.11 -21.69
CA ASP A 463 -5.54 20.36 -20.97
C ASP A 463 -4.15 21.00 -21.14
N ALA A 464 -3.77 21.31 -22.38
CA ALA A 464 -2.50 21.97 -22.70
C ALA A 464 -2.35 23.36 -22.05
N LEU A 465 -3.46 24.06 -21.79
CA LEU A 465 -3.49 25.36 -21.13
C LEU A 465 -3.69 25.29 -19.61
N GLY A 466 -3.63 24.09 -19.02
CA GLY A 466 -3.68 23.90 -17.56
C GLY A 466 -5.09 24.01 -16.95
N ASP A 467 -6.15 23.72 -17.71
CA ASP A 467 -7.53 23.65 -17.22
C ASP A 467 -8.05 22.19 -17.28
N PRO A 468 -7.56 21.31 -16.39
CA PRO A 468 -7.82 19.88 -16.46
C PRO A 468 -9.29 19.53 -16.19
N ARG A 469 -10.04 20.40 -15.49
CA ARG A 469 -11.46 20.17 -15.21
C ARG A 469 -12.29 20.26 -16.48
N VAL A 470 -12.18 21.36 -17.22
CA VAL A 470 -12.91 21.54 -18.49
C VAL A 470 -12.44 20.52 -19.52
N ALA A 471 -11.13 20.23 -19.54
CA ALA A 471 -10.58 19.20 -20.42
C ALA A 471 -11.26 17.84 -20.23
N SER A 472 -11.43 17.41 -18.99
CA SER A 472 -12.05 16.12 -18.63
C SER A 472 -13.52 16.07 -18.99
N GLU A 473 -14.28 17.13 -18.67
CA GLU A 473 -15.70 17.24 -18.98
C GLU A 473 -15.95 17.18 -20.49
N ARG A 474 -15.10 17.84 -21.29
CA ARG A 474 -15.19 17.83 -22.75
C ARG A 474 -14.72 16.50 -23.35
N ALA A 475 -13.68 15.87 -22.81
CA ALA A 475 -13.24 14.55 -23.26
C ALA A 475 -14.33 13.49 -23.09
N ILE A 476 -15.03 13.50 -21.94
CA ILE A 476 -16.21 12.61 -21.72
C ILE A 476 -17.28 12.86 -22.78
N ARG A 477 -17.67 14.12 -23.02
CA ARG A 477 -18.69 14.46 -24.04
C ARG A 477 -18.27 14.04 -25.44
N ALA A 478 -16.99 14.19 -25.77
CA ALA A 478 -16.47 13.77 -27.07
C ALA A 478 -16.63 12.25 -27.27
N VAL A 479 -16.20 11.46 -26.29
CA VAL A 479 -16.26 9.99 -26.37
C VAL A 479 -17.70 9.48 -26.30
N GLU A 480 -18.51 9.97 -25.34
CA GLU A 480 -19.94 9.61 -25.24
C GLU A 480 -20.76 10.09 -26.45
N GLY A 481 -20.31 11.16 -27.12
CA GLY A 481 -20.86 11.65 -28.38
C GLY A 481 -20.48 10.80 -29.61
N GLY A 482 -19.77 9.69 -29.41
CA GLY A 482 -19.43 8.73 -30.47
C GLY A 482 -18.15 9.05 -31.23
N LEU A 483 -17.22 9.86 -30.68
CA LEU A 483 -15.93 10.13 -31.34
C LEU A 483 -15.17 8.86 -31.72
N LEU A 484 -15.25 7.84 -30.86
CA LEU A 484 -14.50 6.59 -30.95
C LEU A 484 -15.34 5.40 -31.46
N LEU A 485 -16.56 5.68 -31.92
CA LEU A 485 -17.46 4.66 -32.45
C LEU A 485 -17.48 4.70 -33.99
N PRO A 486 -17.69 3.55 -34.65
CA PRO A 486 -17.78 3.49 -36.10
C PRO A 486 -19.04 4.21 -36.59
N THR A 487 -18.88 5.36 -37.25
CA THR A 487 -19.94 6.00 -38.04
C THR A 487 -19.86 5.54 -39.51
N GLY A 488 -20.14 4.25 -39.74
CA GLY A 488 -20.15 3.64 -41.08
C GLY A 488 -18.83 3.02 -41.57
N ASP A 489 -18.87 2.46 -42.78
CA ASP A 489 -17.80 1.67 -43.43
C ASP A 489 -16.60 2.50 -43.92
N GLU A 490 -16.71 3.83 -43.95
CA GLU A 490 -15.60 4.70 -44.34
C GLU A 490 -14.85 5.20 -43.10
N LEU A 491 -13.50 5.15 -43.16
CA LEU A 491 -12.65 5.96 -42.30
C LEU A 491 -13.03 7.42 -42.59
N PRO A 492 -13.55 8.21 -41.63
CA PRO A 492 -13.86 9.59 -41.94
C PRO A 492 -12.57 10.25 -42.42
N ALA A 493 -12.56 10.71 -43.67
CA ALA A 493 -11.46 11.45 -44.29
C ALA A 493 -11.12 12.78 -43.56
N HIS A 494 -11.79 13.05 -42.44
CA HIS A 494 -11.71 14.21 -41.57
C HIS A 494 -11.49 13.80 -40.09
N ALA A 495 -10.88 12.64 -39.84
CA ALA A 495 -10.52 12.23 -38.48
C ALA A 495 -9.56 13.26 -37.86
N LEU A 496 -9.77 13.57 -36.58
CA LEU A 496 -8.80 14.33 -35.79
C LEU A 496 -7.40 13.73 -35.96
N ASP A 497 -6.37 14.55 -35.84
CA ASP A 497 -5.01 14.03 -35.84
C ASP A 497 -4.85 13.01 -34.69
N PRO A 498 -4.12 11.91 -34.88
CA PRO A 498 -3.98 10.87 -33.87
C PRO A 498 -3.36 11.33 -32.56
N ALA A 499 -2.49 12.35 -32.56
CA ALA A 499 -1.99 12.90 -31.30
C ALA A 499 -3.12 13.55 -30.49
N THR A 500 -4.02 14.28 -31.14
CA THR A 500 -5.27 14.77 -30.51
C THR A 500 -6.14 13.62 -30.04
N LEU A 501 -6.35 12.59 -30.87
CA LEU A 501 -7.18 11.43 -30.51
C LEU A 501 -6.64 10.69 -29.27
N ASN A 502 -5.33 10.45 -29.21
CA ASN A 502 -4.65 9.84 -28.07
C ASN A 502 -4.81 10.68 -26.80
N ARG A 503 -4.69 12.00 -26.94
CA ARG A 503 -4.84 12.91 -25.79
C ARG A 503 -6.28 12.94 -25.30
N VAL A 504 -7.27 12.87 -26.18
CA VAL A 504 -8.69 12.69 -25.79
C VAL A 504 -8.88 11.36 -25.06
N LEU A 505 -8.33 10.26 -25.58
CA LEU A 505 -8.39 8.93 -24.94
C LEU A 505 -7.79 8.94 -23.53
N ARG A 506 -6.61 9.56 -23.35
CA ARG A 506 -5.96 9.72 -22.05
C ARG A 506 -6.82 10.55 -21.09
N LEU A 507 -7.29 11.72 -21.54
CA LEU A 507 -8.16 12.59 -20.74
C LEU A 507 -9.45 11.89 -20.32
N PHE A 508 -10.04 11.10 -21.22
CA PHE A 508 -11.23 10.31 -20.96
C PHE A 508 -10.97 9.23 -19.90
N ALA A 509 -9.91 8.44 -20.06
CA ALA A 509 -9.52 7.41 -19.09
C ALA A 509 -9.22 8.03 -17.72
N ASP A 510 -8.53 9.16 -17.67
CA ASP A 510 -8.23 9.89 -16.44
C ASP A 510 -9.46 10.50 -15.77
N ALA A 511 -10.43 10.95 -16.56
CA ALA A 511 -11.70 11.43 -16.05
C ALA A 511 -12.49 10.28 -15.41
N ARG A 512 -12.63 9.14 -16.10
CA ARG A 512 -13.31 7.94 -15.56
C ARG A 512 -12.61 7.39 -14.31
N ARG A 513 -11.28 7.29 -14.31
CA ARG A 513 -10.49 6.91 -13.13
C ARG A 513 -10.81 7.80 -11.93
N ARG A 514 -10.82 9.13 -12.11
CA ARG A 514 -11.15 10.08 -11.04
C ARG A 514 -12.59 9.94 -10.55
N SER A 515 -13.53 9.70 -11.45
CA SER A 515 -14.93 9.45 -11.10
C SER A 515 -15.08 8.17 -10.26
N ILE A 516 -14.36 7.10 -10.60
CA ILE A 516 -14.32 5.85 -9.81
C ILE A 516 -13.72 6.12 -8.42
N HIS A 517 -12.57 6.82 -8.34
CA HIS A 517 -11.97 7.18 -7.05
C HIS A 517 -12.91 8.02 -6.18
N HIS A 518 -13.62 8.98 -6.77
CA HIS A 518 -14.58 9.82 -6.07
C HIS A 518 -15.73 8.99 -5.52
N ALA A 519 -16.37 8.19 -6.37
CA ALA A 519 -17.48 7.33 -5.97
C ALA A 519 -17.06 6.34 -4.87
N TYR A 520 -15.89 5.70 -5.02
CA TYR A 520 -15.35 4.78 -4.01
C TYR A 520 -15.14 5.45 -2.65
N ARG A 521 -14.50 6.64 -2.62
CA ARG A 521 -14.24 7.37 -1.37
C ARG A 521 -15.54 7.80 -0.68
N ASN A 522 -16.54 8.21 -1.44
CA ASN A 522 -17.84 8.60 -0.90
C ASN A 522 -18.72 7.39 -0.57
N GLY A 523 -18.38 6.18 -1.06
CA GLY A 523 -19.21 4.99 -0.94
C GLY A 523 -20.42 4.98 -1.87
N GLU A 524 -20.37 5.79 -2.93
CA GLU A 524 -21.39 5.87 -3.99
C GLU A 524 -21.25 4.68 -4.94
N GLU A 525 -22.37 4.31 -5.55
CA GLU A 525 -22.39 3.36 -6.65
C GLU A 525 -21.78 4.00 -7.91
N TRP A 526 -21.08 3.20 -8.71
CA TRP A 526 -20.54 3.63 -10.00
C TRP A 526 -20.77 2.55 -11.06
N PRO A 527 -21.06 2.92 -12.32
CA PRO A 527 -21.32 1.97 -13.40
C PRO A 527 -20.07 1.15 -13.74
N ALA A 528 -20.23 -0.17 -13.88
CA ALA A 528 -19.14 -1.08 -14.24
C ALA A 528 -18.49 -0.71 -15.59
N GLU A 529 -19.26 -0.11 -16.49
CA GLU A 529 -18.84 0.40 -17.79
C GLU A 529 -17.74 1.46 -17.67
N TRP A 530 -17.67 2.22 -16.56
CA TRP A 530 -16.56 3.15 -16.35
C TRP A 530 -15.21 2.45 -16.25
N LEU A 531 -15.17 1.23 -15.72
CA LEU A 531 -13.95 0.44 -15.69
C LEU A 531 -13.64 -0.17 -17.06
N SER A 532 -14.67 -0.63 -17.78
CA SER A 532 -14.53 -1.08 -19.18
C SER A 532 -14.00 0.04 -20.07
N ASP A 533 -14.48 1.27 -19.89
CA ASP A 533 -14.02 2.50 -20.56
C ASP A 533 -12.54 2.76 -20.30
N VAL A 534 -12.13 2.73 -19.03
CA VAL A 534 -10.72 2.92 -18.65
C VAL A 534 -9.85 1.85 -19.30
N ASN A 535 -10.20 0.56 -19.12
CA ASN A 535 -9.40 -0.55 -19.66
C ASN A 535 -9.37 -0.53 -21.20
N GLY A 536 -10.48 -0.20 -21.86
CA GLY A 536 -10.55 -0.07 -23.32
C GLY A 536 -9.66 1.07 -23.84
N ALA A 537 -9.71 2.24 -23.19
CA ALA A 537 -8.89 3.38 -23.56
C ALA A 537 -7.40 3.08 -23.42
N TYR A 538 -6.99 2.49 -22.30
CA TYR A 538 -5.61 2.09 -22.09
C TYR A 538 -5.17 0.98 -23.06
N THR A 539 -6.02 0.00 -23.35
CA THR A 539 -5.70 -1.06 -24.33
C THR A 539 -5.39 -0.46 -25.70
N VAL A 540 -6.19 0.51 -26.17
CA VAL A 540 -5.92 1.24 -27.42
C VAL A 540 -4.60 2.00 -27.37
N LEU A 541 -4.36 2.75 -26.29
CA LEU A 541 -3.11 3.53 -26.15
C LEU A 541 -1.88 2.62 -26.21
N VAL A 542 -1.95 1.46 -25.56
CA VAL A 542 -0.90 0.44 -25.53
C VAL A 542 -0.76 -0.22 -26.90
N GLU A 543 -1.79 -0.81 -27.48
CA GLU A 543 -1.70 -1.52 -28.77
C GLU A 543 -1.24 -0.62 -29.92
N ALA A 544 -1.59 0.66 -29.86
CA ALA A 544 -1.15 1.66 -30.83
C ALA A 544 0.32 2.07 -30.68
N GLY A 545 1.01 1.69 -29.60
CA GLY A 545 2.39 2.12 -29.31
C GLY A 545 2.49 3.61 -28.95
N LEU A 546 1.38 4.20 -28.53
CA LEU A 546 1.24 5.64 -28.25
C LEU A 546 1.24 5.94 -26.75
N ASP A 547 1.51 4.91 -25.94
CA ASP A 547 1.74 4.98 -24.50
C ASP A 547 3.18 5.40 -24.19
N ASP A 548 3.33 6.27 -23.19
CA ASP A 548 4.59 6.46 -22.50
C ASP A 548 4.64 5.56 -21.25
N GLU A 549 5.84 5.40 -20.69
CA GLU A 549 6.06 4.65 -19.44
C GLU A 549 5.11 5.11 -18.32
N ALA A 550 4.80 6.41 -18.24
CA ALA A 550 3.97 6.97 -17.18
C ALA A 550 2.51 6.52 -17.30
N VAL A 551 1.94 6.49 -18.51
CA VAL A 551 0.57 6.01 -18.79
C VAL A 551 0.41 4.55 -18.32
N LEU A 552 1.37 3.68 -18.62
CA LEU A 552 1.35 2.28 -18.16
C LEU A 552 1.44 2.16 -16.64
N VAL A 553 2.33 2.93 -16.00
CA VAL A 553 2.48 2.94 -14.54
C VAL A 553 1.19 3.42 -13.87
N GLU A 554 0.58 4.50 -14.38
CA GLU A 554 -0.67 5.03 -13.86
C GLU A 554 -1.83 4.03 -13.99
N HIS A 555 -1.91 3.30 -15.12
CA HIS A 555 -2.91 2.27 -15.31
C HIS A 555 -2.69 1.07 -14.39
N TYR A 556 -1.44 0.61 -14.28
CA TYR A 556 -1.05 -0.45 -13.35
C TYR A 556 -1.42 -0.10 -11.92
N ASP A 557 -1.07 1.10 -11.45
CA ASP A 557 -1.32 1.55 -10.08
C ASP A 557 -2.83 1.67 -9.82
N PHE A 558 -3.61 2.15 -10.81
CA PHE A 558 -5.07 2.17 -10.73
C PHE A 558 -5.67 0.77 -10.61
N LEU A 559 -5.27 -0.16 -11.47
CA LEU A 559 -5.74 -1.54 -11.44
C LEU A 559 -5.37 -2.25 -10.14
N ARG A 560 -4.13 -2.03 -9.64
CA ARG A 560 -3.69 -2.55 -8.34
C ARG A 560 -4.54 -1.99 -7.20
N TRP A 561 -4.80 -0.68 -7.21
CA TRP A 561 -5.61 0.01 -6.20
C TRP A 561 -7.05 -0.52 -6.13
N ILE A 562 -7.71 -0.73 -7.27
CA ILE A 562 -9.10 -1.25 -7.31
C ILE A 562 -9.18 -2.78 -7.11
N GLY A 563 -8.04 -3.47 -6.99
CA GLY A 563 -7.99 -4.92 -6.73
C GLY A 563 -7.98 -5.80 -7.99
N ALA A 564 -7.83 -5.23 -9.19
CA ALA A 564 -7.71 -5.92 -10.47
C ALA A 564 -6.34 -6.58 -10.68
N THR A 565 -5.82 -7.32 -9.69
CA THR A 565 -4.43 -7.81 -9.66
C THR A 565 -4.02 -8.60 -10.92
N PRO A 566 -4.84 -9.53 -11.47
CA PRO A 566 -4.46 -10.27 -12.67
C PRO A 566 -4.24 -9.35 -13.87
N ARG A 567 -5.17 -8.43 -14.14
CA ARG A 567 -5.03 -7.46 -15.24
C ARG A 567 -3.87 -6.50 -15.00
N ALA A 568 -3.66 -6.04 -13.76
CA ALA A 568 -2.49 -5.23 -13.41
C ALA A 568 -1.18 -5.97 -13.73
N ARG A 569 -1.09 -7.28 -13.46
CA ARG A 569 0.09 -8.09 -13.78
C ARG A 569 0.36 -8.15 -15.28
N GLU A 570 -0.68 -8.30 -16.10
CA GLU A 570 -0.56 -8.26 -17.57
C GLU A 570 0.01 -6.91 -18.02
N VAL A 571 -0.61 -5.81 -17.59
CA VAL A 571 -0.15 -4.44 -17.92
C VAL A 571 1.30 -4.20 -17.50
N LEU A 572 1.70 -4.66 -16.32
CA LEU A 572 3.09 -4.56 -15.86
C LEU A 572 4.05 -5.40 -16.70
N THR A 573 3.61 -6.59 -17.12
CA THR A 573 4.42 -7.48 -17.96
C THR A 573 4.63 -6.85 -19.34
N ASP A 574 3.57 -6.34 -19.95
CA ASP A 574 3.63 -5.64 -21.23
C ASP A 574 4.52 -4.39 -21.14
N GLY A 575 4.39 -3.63 -20.05
CA GLY A 575 5.26 -2.48 -19.81
C GLY A 575 6.73 -2.84 -19.69
N LEU A 576 7.07 -3.92 -18.98
CA LEU A 576 8.46 -4.38 -18.88
C LEU A 576 9.01 -4.95 -20.19
N LEU A 577 8.15 -5.48 -21.06
CA LEU A 577 8.57 -5.91 -22.40
C LEU A 577 8.91 -4.70 -23.29
N ARG A 578 8.15 -3.60 -23.17
CA ARG A 578 8.33 -2.37 -23.95
C ARG A 578 9.45 -1.47 -23.42
N PHE A 579 9.53 -1.36 -22.09
CA PHE A 579 10.45 -0.51 -21.37
C PHE A 579 11.29 -1.34 -20.39
N PRO A 580 12.13 -2.27 -20.88
CA PRO A 580 12.86 -3.21 -20.04
C PRO A 580 13.92 -2.57 -19.13
N ASP A 581 14.32 -1.33 -19.43
CA ASP A 581 15.26 -0.54 -18.62
C ASP A 581 14.54 0.48 -17.70
N SER A 582 13.21 0.41 -17.57
CA SER A 582 12.39 1.30 -16.72
C SER A 582 12.61 1.04 -15.23
N PRO A 583 13.17 1.99 -14.45
CA PRO A 583 13.31 1.82 -13.01
C PRO A 583 11.95 1.74 -12.30
N VAL A 584 10.97 2.52 -12.76
CA VAL A 584 9.65 2.64 -12.12
C VAL A 584 8.82 1.36 -12.29
N LEU A 585 8.83 0.74 -13.48
CA LEU A 585 8.17 -0.55 -13.69
C LEU A 585 8.86 -1.66 -12.90
N HIS A 586 10.20 -1.63 -12.82
CA HIS A 586 10.95 -2.57 -12.00
C HIS A 586 10.67 -2.40 -10.49
N ASP A 587 10.43 -1.18 -10.00
CA ASP A 587 9.95 -0.94 -8.63
C ASP A 587 8.59 -1.62 -8.39
N ARG A 588 7.63 -1.46 -9.32
CA ARG A 588 6.33 -2.11 -9.23
C ARG A 588 6.42 -3.63 -9.30
N LEU A 589 7.32 -4.17 -10.14
CA LEU A 589 7.60 -5.60 -10.19
C LEU A 589 8.12 -6.11 -8.85
N ARG A 590 9.13 -5.45 -8.27
CA ARG A 590 9.68 -5.84 -6.97
C ARG A 590 8.62 -5.81 -5.89
N ALA A 591 7.87 -4.71 -5.78
CA ALA A 591 6.81 -4.57 -4.79
C ALA A 591 5.68 -5.60 -4.98
N ARG A 592 5.34 -5.97 -6.22
CA ARG A 592 4.37 -7.03 -6.50
C ARG A 592 4.91 -8.39 -6.08
N VAL A 593 6.05 -8.79 -6.61
CA VAL A 593 6.60 -10.14 -6.42
C VAL A 593 6.98 -10.36 -4.96
N LEU A 594 7.52 -9.35 -4.28
CA LEU A 594 7.81 -9.45 -2.86
C LEU A 594 6.53 -9.65 -2.02
N TRP A 595 5.44 -8.98 -2.38
CA TRP A 595 4.15 -9.14 -1.72
C TRP A 595 3.54 -10.52 -1.98
N GLU A 596 3.56 -10.97 -3.24
CA GLU A 596 2.92 -12.23 -3.67
C GLU A 596 3.75 -13.46 -3.29
N ASP A 597 5.04 -13.48 -3.65
CA ASP A 597 5.91 -14.66 -3.61
C ASP A 597 7.10 -14.53 -2.62
N GLY A 598 7.11 -13.45 -1.83
CA GLY A 598 8.14 -13.22 -0.83
C GLY A 598 9.56 -12.97 -1.39
N PRO A 599 10.57 -12.91 -0.50
CA PRO A 599 11.95 -12.66 -0.91
C PRO A 599 12.54 -13.77 -1.80
N ARG A 600 12.12 -15.03 -1.61
CA ARG A 600 12.53 -16.14 -2.47
C ARG A 600 11.97 -16.00 -3.89
N GLY A 601 10.68 -15.72 -4.01
CA GLY A 601 10.04 -15.50 -5.31
C GLY A 601 10.62 -14.30 -6.04
N LEU A 602 10.96 -13.24 -5.31
CA LEU A 602 11.64 -12.06 -5.85
C LEU A 602 12.97 -12.41 -6.53
N GLU A 603 13.83 -13.19 -5.86
CA GLU A 603 15.10 -13.60 -6.46
C GLU A 603 14.91 -14.56 -7.65
N ARG A 604 13.90 -15.46 -7.57
CA ARG A 604 13.53 -16.37 -8.66
C ARG A 604 13.09 -15.61 -9.92
N GLU A 605 12.16 -14.65 -9.79
CA GLU A 605 11.65 -13.85 -10.92
C GLU A 605 12.80 -13.17 -11.68
N TYR A 606 13.73 -12.53 -10.96
CA TYR A 606 14.87 -11.86 -11.60
C TYR A 606 15.89 -12.84 -12.19
N ALA A 607 16.08 -14.01 -11.57
CA ALA A 607 16.93 -15.05 -12.13
C ALA A 607 16.36 -15.60 -13.45
N GLU A 608 15.04 -15.83 -13.52
CA GLU A 608 14.35 -16.27 -14.72
C GLU A 608 14.44 -15.23 -15.85
N ARG A 609 14.26 -13.95 -15.54
CA ARG A 609 14.43 -12.86 -16.51
C ARG A 609 15.84 -12.76 -17.06
N LEU A 610 16.85 -12.86 -16.19
CA LEU A 610 18.26 -12.89 -16.61
C LEU A 610 18.55 -14.09 -17.52
N ALA A 611 17.96 -15.26 -17.23
CA ALA A 611 18.11 -16.46 -18.05
C ALA A 611 17.41 -16.31 -19.42
N GLN A 612 16.21 -15.72 -19.45
CA GLN A 612 15.48 -15.46 -20.69
C GLN A 612 16.18 -14.44 -21.59
N ALA A 613 16.90 -13.48 -20.99
CA ALA A 613 17.63 -12.44 -21.71
C ALA A 613 19.13 -12.75 -21.85
N ALA A 614 19.56 -14.02 -21.76
CA ALA A 614 20.97 -14.38 -21.70
C ALA A 614 21.78 -13.93 -22.93
N ASP A 615 21.19 -13.92 -24.12
CA ASP A 615 21.88 -13.55 -25.37
C ASP A 615 22.05 -12.03 -25.52
N GLN A 616 21.05 -11.26 -25.07
CA GLN A 616 21.02 -9.79 -25.16
C GLN A 616 20.23 -9.23 -23.97
N PRO A 617 20.84 -9.17 -22.77
CA PRO A 617 20.16 -8.65 -21.61
C PRO A 617 19.92 -7.14 -21.77
N PRO A 618 18.74 -6.61 -21.37
CA PRO A 618 18.55 -5.18 -21.21
C PRO A 618 19.68 -4.59 -20.36
N THR A 619 20.09 -3.37 -20.69
CA THR A 619 21.29 -2.72 -20.16
C THR A 619 21.32 -2.74 -18.63
N GLN A 620 20.17 -2.54 -18.00
CA GLN A 620 20.06 -2.41 -16.54
C GLN A 620 19.48 -3.64 -15.84
N LEU A 621 19.14 -4.72 -16.57
CA LEU A 621 18.47 -5.88 -15.95
C LEU A 621 19.30 -6.52 -14.83
N ARG A 622 20.63 -6.60 -15.00
CA ARG A 622 21.54 -7.10 -13.95
C ARG A 622 21.55 -6.21 -12.72
N TRP A 623 21.53 -4.89 -12.89
CA TRP A 623 21.42 -3.93 -11.79
C TRP A 623 20.10 -4.14 -11.03
N PHE A 624 18.97 -4.27 -11.73
CA PHE A 624 17.68 -4.53 -11.08
C PHE A 624 17.65 -5.87 -10.33
N ALA A 625 18.30 -6.90 -10.87
CA ALA A 625 18.43 -8.20 -10.22
C ALA A 625 19.34 -8.17 -8.98
N ALA A 626 20.39 -7.34 -8.99
CA ALA A 626 21.26 -7.10 -7.84
C ALA A 626 20.50 -6.40 -6.71
N TYR A 627 19.74 -5.36 -7.07
CA TYR A 627 18.91 -4.61 -6.13
C TYR A 627 17.75 -5.46 -5.57
N ALA A 628 17.15 -6.34 -6.38
CA ALA A 628 16.16 -7.30 -5.90
C ALA A 628 16.73 -8.27 -4.84
N SER A 629 17.97 -8.74 -5.01
CA SER A 629 18.65 -9.57 -3.99
C SER A 629 18.98 -8.78 -2.71
N LEU A 630 19.28 -7.47 -2.82
CA LEU A 630 19.45 -6.60 -1.64
C LEU A 630 18.15 -6.52 -0.83
N ILE A 631 17.04 -6.20 -1.49
CA ILE A 631 15.72 -6.15 -0.84
C ILE A 631 15.33 -7.51 -0.25
N ALA A 632 15.59 -8.60 -0.96
CA ALA A 632 15.36 -9.94 -0.43
C ALA A 632 16.16 -10.19 0.86
N ALA A 633 17.42 -9.76 0.92
CA ALA A 633 18.27 -9.89 2.09
C ALA A 633 17.74 -9.10 3.30
N GLU A 634 17.26 -7.88 3.08
CA GLU A 634 16.63 -7.05 4.11
C GLU A 634 15.34 -7.69 4.65
N GLN A 635 14.53 -8.29 3.78
CA GLN A 635 13.31 -9.00 4.14
C GLN A 635 13.59 -10.28 4.93
N TRP A 636 14.60 -11.07 4.54
CA TRP A 636 15.05 -12.21 5.34
C TRP A 636 15.55 -11.79 6.72
N ARG A 637 16.30 -10.67 6.79
CA ARG A 637 16.75 -10.10 8.06
C ARG A 637 15.59 -9.65 8.96
N GLN A 638 14.54 -9.04 8.40
CA GLN A 638 13.31 -8.72 9.16
C GLN A 638 12.65 -9.97 9.75
N ARG A 639 12.67 -11.08 9.01
CA ARG A 639 12.14 -12.38 9.44
C ARG A 639 13.09 -13.16 10.37
N SER A 640 14.25 -12.59 10.71
CA SER A 640 15.33 -13.25 11.46
C SER A 640 15.88 -14.53 10.80
N GLU A 641 15.73 -14.67 9.48
CA GLU A 641 16.29 -15.74 8.65
C GLU A 641 17.71 -15.33 8.19
N PHE A 642 18.67 -15.38 9.12
CA PHE A 642 19.98 -14.74 8.94
C PHE A 642 20.90 -15.43 7.92
N ASP A 643 20.75 -16.73 7.69
CA ASP A 643 21.55 -17.48 6.72
C ASP A 643 21.11 -17.16 5.29
N GLU A 644 19.79 -17.08 5.08
CA GLU A 644 19.14 -16.63 3.84
C GLU A 644 19.51 -15.18 3.56
N ALA A 645 19.44 -14.29 4.57
CA ALA A 645 19.84 -12.90 4.46
C ALA A 645 21.32 -12.76 4.04
N THR A 646 22.22 -13.49 4.72
CA THR A 646 23.65 -13.52 4.38
C THR A 646 23.89 -13.94 2.94
N SER A 647 23.18 -14.98 2.50
CA SER A 647 23.31 -15.50 1.14
C SER A 647 22.80 -14.51 0.09
N ALA A 648 21.68 -13.83 0.37
CA ALA A 648 21.09 -12.82 -0.52
C ALA A 648 21.97 -11.56 -0.63
N TYR A 649 22.53 -11.06 0.47
CA TYR A 649 23.48 -9.92 0.42
C TYR A 649 24.71 -10.23 -0.42
N ARG A 650 25.30 -11.43 -0.28
CA ARG A 650 26.45 -11.85 -1.10
C ARG A 650 26.12 -11.91 -2.58
N ARG A 651 24.95 -12.48 -2.93
CA ARG A 651 24.46 -12.50 -4.33
C ARG A 651 24.25 -11.08 -4.86
N SER A 652 23.73 -10.17 -4.03
CA SER A 652 23.55 -8.77 -4.40
C SER A 652 24.88 -8.10 -4.75
N ILE A 653 25.90 -8.24 -3.89
CA ILE A 653 27.26 -7.70 -4.12
C ILE A 653 27.84 -8.23 -5.44
N GLU A 654 27.82 -9.55 -5.63
CA GLU A 654 28.34 -10.19 -6.85
C GLU A 654 27.65 -9.66 -8.12
N ARG A 655 26.31 -9.52 -8.08
CA ARG A 655 25.54 -9.01 -9.22
C ARG A 655 25.81 -7.52 -9.49
N PHE A 656 26.00 -6.70 -8.45
CA PHE A 656 26.40 -5.30 -8.64
C PHE A 656 27.79 -5.18 -9.24
N GLU A 657 28.74 -6.03 -8.84
CA GLU A 657 30.08 -6.06 -9.43
C GLU A 657 30.04 -6.45 -10.91
N GLN A 658 29.24 -7.46 -11.27
CA GLN A 658 29.01 -7.83 -12.67
C GLN A 658 28.35 -6.69 -13.45
N SER A 659 27.30 -6.07 -12.88
CA SER A 659 26.60 -4.95 -13.53
C SER A 659 27.50 -3.74 -13.74
N ALA A 660 28.42 -3.45 -12.80
CA ALA A 660 29.38 -2.36 -12.93
C ALA A 660 30.41 -2.61 -14.04
N ALA A 661 30.76 -3.88 -14.27
CA ALA A 661 31.64 -4.28 -15.37
C ALA A 661 30.95 -4.13 -16.73
N ASP A 662 29.67 -4.51 -16.80
CA ASP A 662 28.87 -4.46 -18.03
C ASP A 662 28.41 -3.03 -18.37
N PHE A 663 28.15 -2.19 -17.36
CA PHE A 663 27.70 -0.80 -17.52
C PHE A 663 28.53 0.18 -16.66
N PRO A 664 29.72 0.60 -17.14
CA PRO A 664 30.64 1.45 -16.38
C PRO A 664 30.06 2.79 -15.94
N ASP A 665 29.15 3.38 -16.72
CA ASP A 665 28.49 4.65 -16.38
C ASP A 665 27.61 4.53 -15.12
N GLY A 666 27.12 3.33 -14.82
CA GLY A 666 26.35 3.01 -13.60
C GLY A 666 27.21 2.52 -12.43
N ARG A 667 28.55 2.53 -12.54
CA ARG A 667 29.45 1.97 -11.51
C ARG A 667 29.27 2.61 -10.13
N ASP A 668 29.12 3.94 -10.06
CA ASP A 668 28.92 4.62 -8.77
C ASP A 668 27.62 4.15 -8.06
N SER A 669 26.56 3.92 -8.84
CA SER A 669 25.32 3.35 -8.33
C SER A 669 25.50 1.91 -7.85
N CYS A 670 26.22 1.07 -8.61
CA CYS A 670 26.53 -0.30 -8.20
C CYS A 670 27.36 -0.33 -6.91
N ASP A 671 28.41 0.49 -6.82
CA ASP A 671 29.27 0.61 -5.64
C ASP A 671 28.51 1.14 -4.43
N HIS A 672 27.53 2.03 -4.64
CA HIS A 672 26.62 2.50 -3.60
C HIS A 672 25.83 1.36 -2.95
N TYR A 673 25.09 0.59 -3.75
CA TYR A 673 24.24 -0.47 -3.19
C TYR A 673 25.04 -1.69 -2.73
N ALA A 674 26.19 -1.99 -3.35
CA ALA A 674 27.10 -3.01 -2.85
C ALA A 674 27.70 -2.62 -1.48
N ALA A 675 28.03 -1.34 -1.26
CA ALA A 675 28.46 -0.86 0.05
C ALA A 675 27.35 -1.02 1.10
N LEU A 676 26.09 -0.74 0.75
CA LEU A 676 24.96 -0.98 1.67
C LEU A 676 24.78 -2.47 2.00
N ALA A 677 24.94 -3.36 1.01
CA ALA A 677 24.90 -4.81 1.23
C ALA A 677 26.03 -5.29 2.17
N GLU A 678 27.24 -4.74 2.02
CA GLU A 678 28.38 -5.02 2.92
C GLU A 678 28.10 -4.56 4.36
N ALA A 679 27.49 -3.38 4.53
CA ALA A 679 27.05 -2.90 5.84
C ALA A 679 25.94 -3.79 6.45
N GLY A 680 25.01 -4.29 5.62
CA GLY A 680 24.01 -5.27 6.02
C GLY A 680 24.63 -6.58 6.53
N LEU A 681 25.66 -7.09 5.84
CA LEU A 681 26.44 -8.24 6.31
C LEU A 681 27.20 -7.95 7.60
N ALA A 682 27.79 -6.76 7.75
CA ALA A 682 28.45 -6.35 8.99
C ALA A 682 27.47 -6.34 10.17
N ARG A 683 26.23 -5.89 9.93
CA ARG A 683 25.17 -5.88 10.92
C ARG A 683 24.74 -7.29 11.35
N LEU A 684 24.61 -8.22 10.41
CA LEU A 684 24.33 -9.63 10.72
C LEU A 684 25.47 -10.25 11.54
N ALA A 685 26.73 -10.00 11.17
CA ALA A 685 27.89 -10.48 11.93
C ALA A 685 27.94 -9.91 13.36
N LEU A 686 27.61 -8.62 13.53
CA LEU A 686 27.47 -7.98 14.84
C LEU A 686 26.38 -8.66 15.69
N GLN A 687 25.22 -8.96 15.10
CA GLN A 687 24.14 -9.66 15.80
C GLN A 687 24.55 -11.08 16.23
N ALA A 688 25.34 -11.77 15.41
CA ALA A 688 25.91 -13.08 15.71
C ALA A 688 27.12 -13.04 16.68
N GLN A 689 27.48 -11.87 17.22
CA GLN A 689 28.67 -11.65 18.07
C GLN A 689 30.02 -11.98 17.39
N ASP A 690 30.06 -12.05 16.06
CA ASP A 690 31.30 -12.17 15.29
C ASP A 690 31.87 -10.77 15.02
N LEU A 691 32.43 -10.16 16.08
CA LEU A 691 32.87 -8.77 16.06
C LEU A 691 34.00 -8.53 15.05
N GLY A 692 34.91 -9.51 14.87
CA GLY A 692 36.02 -9.39 13.92
C GLY A 692 35.51 -9.31 12.47
N ARG A 693 34.62 -10.24 12.09
CA ARG A 693 34.00 -10.22 10.76
C ARG A 693 33.12 -8.98 10.55
N ALA A 694 32.40 -8.53 11.58
CA ALA A 694 31.63 -7.30 11.53
C ALA A 694 32.52 -6.07 11.24
N THR A 695 33.69 -5.98 11.88
CA THR A 695 34.68 -4.93 11.60
C THR A 695 35.14 -4.98 10.16
N ASP A 696 35.56 -6.15 9.66
CA ASP A 696 36.13 -6.24 8.31
C ASP A 696 35.09 -5.90 7.21
N LEU A 697 33.84 -6.36 7.37
CA LEU A 697 32.75 -6.04 6.42
C LEU A 697 32.34 -4.56 6.45
N LEU A 698 32.30 -3.95 7.64
CA LEU A 698 31.99 -2.53 7.77
C LEU A 698 33.08 -1.66 7.12
N LEU A 699 34.34 -2.02 7.31
CA LEU A 699 35.46 -1.33 6.68
C LEU A 699 35.44 -1.49 5.15
N ALA A 700 35.07 -2.67 4.64
CA ALA A 700 34.87 -2.89 3.20
C ALA A 700 33.79 -1.96 2.64
N SER A 701 32.64 -1.85 3.32
CA SER A 701 31.54 -0.94 2.95
C SER A 701 32.00 0.51 2.84
N ILE A 702 32.67 1.02 3.88
CA ILE A 702 33.16 2.41 3.92
C ILE A 702 34.20 2.64 2.83
N ALA A 703 35.14 1.70 2.65
CA ALA A 703 36.18 1.81 1.65
C ALA A 703 35.64 1.76 0.22
N ARG A 704 34.60 0.97 -0.04
CA ARG A 704 33.98 0.84 -1.36
C ARG A 704 33.36 2.15 -1.80
N ARG A 705 32.54 2.79 -0.94
CA ARG A 705 31.95 4.10 -1.24
C ARG A 705 31.67 4.91 0.04
N PRO A 706 32.60 5.78 0.48
CA PRO A 706 32.45 6.57 1.70
C PRO A 706 31.15 7.38 1.78
N ALA A 707 30.69 7.93 0.64
CA ALA A 707 29.47 8.73 0.56
C ALA A 707 28.18 7.94 0.88
N SER A 708 28.22 6.61 0.90
CA SER A 708 27.09 5.76 1.28
C SER A 708 26.95 5.58 2.80
N ALA A 709 27.93 6.00 3.60
CA ALA A 709 27.99 5.73 5.03
C ALA A 709 26.80 6.30 5.83
N ALA A 710 26.21 7.40 5.34
CA ALA A 710 25.04 8.05 5.93
C ALA A 710 23.71 7.64 5.28
N THR A 711 23.72 6.82 4.23
CA THR A 711 22.50 6.38 3.55
C THR A 711 21.83 5.28 4.36
N GLN A 712 20.51 5.41 4.55
CA GLN A 712 19.70 4.38 5.19
C GLN A 712 19.45 3.22 4.22
N ASP A 713 19.59 1.99 4.72
CA ASP A 713 19.10 0.79 4.04
C ASP A 713 17.56 0.71 4.07
N GLY A 714 16.97 -0.33 3.47
CA GLY A 714 15.52 -0.56 3.50
C GLY A 714 14.96 -0.85 4.90
N LEU A 715 15.81 -0.90 5.93
CA LEU A 715 15.47 -1.08 7.34
C LEU A 715 15.67 0.20 8.16
N GLY A 716 15.99 1.32 7.49
CA GLY A 716 16.23 2.61 8.14
C GLY A 716 17.58 2.71 8.86
N ILE A 717 18.48 1.75 8.66
CA ILE A 717 19.77 1.66 9.35
C ILE A 717 20.89 2.14 8.43
N THR A 718 21.73 3.05 8.93
CA THR A 718 22.92 3.49 8.19
C THR A 718 24.15 2.63 8.54
N PRO A 719 25.15 2.55 7.66
CA PRO A 719 26.47 2.00 8.01
C PRO A 719 27.07 2.66 9.25
N ILE A 720 26.87 3.97 9.45
CA ILE A 720 27.35 4.69 10.64
C ILE A 720 26.64 4.24 11.93
N MET A 721 25.33 4.00 11.91
CA MET A 721 24.62 3.43 13.07
C MET A 721 25.20 2.05 13.44
N THR A 722 25.48 1.23 12.42
CA THR A 722 26.14 -0.07 12.63
C THR A 722 27.55 0.09 13.19
N ALA A 723 28.34 1.05 12.69
CA ALA A 723 29.67 1.37 13.20
C ALA A 723 29.67 1.79 14.67
N LYS A 724 28.74 2.69 15.06
CA LYS A 724 28.58 3.15 16.45
C LYS A 724 28.24 2.00 17.39
N MET A 725 27.30 1.13 16.98
CA MET A 725 26.94 -0.06 17.78
C MET A 725 28.08 -1.07 17.87
N LEU A 726 28.79 -1.33 16.77
CA LEU A 726 29.93 -2.23 16.75
C LEU A 726 31.05 -1.70 17.66
N LYS A 727 31.36 -0.40 17.59
CA LYS A 727 32.37 0.23 18.45
C LYS A 727 32.02 0.07 19.94
N ALA A 728 30.77 0.26 20.33
CA ALA A 728 30.33 0.05 21.72
C ALA A 728 30.58 -1.40 22.18
N ARG A 729 30.18 -2.39 21.35
CA ARG A 729 30.39 -3.81 21.66
C ARG A 729 31.86 -4.23 21.71
N LEU A 730 32.70 -3.66 20.85
CA LEU A 730 34.15 -3.89 20.86
C LEU A 730 34.81 -3.34 22.13
N ALA A 731 34.31 -2.21 22.65
CA ALA A 731 34.79 -1.65 23.91
C ALA A 731 34.42 -2.54 25.10
N GLU A 732 33.19 -3.09 25.11
CA GLU A 732 32.73 -4.04 26.13
C GLU A 732 33.50 -5.37 26.09
N SER A 733 33.91 -5.81 24.90
CA SER A 733 34.60 -7.09 24.68
C SER A 733 36.12 -7.00 24.80
N GLU A 734 36.65 -5.87 25.27
CA GLU A 734 38.10 -5.60 25.41
C GLU A 734 38.89 -5.83 24.10
N ALA A 735 38.32 -5.43 22.96
CA ALA A 735 38.92 -5.55 21.63
C ALA A 735 39.35 -4.17 21.07
N PRO A 736 40.36 -3.51 21.68
CA PRO A 736 40.70 -2.11 21.41
C PRO A 736 41.24 -1.90 20.00
N GLU A 737 42.00 -2.84 19.45
CA GLU A 737 42.57 -2.71 18.10
C GLU A 737 41.48 -2.63 17.02
N GLN A 738 40.43 -3.47 17.12
CA GLN A 738 39.30 -3.40 16.22
C GLN A 738 38.49 -2.12 16.43
N ALA A 739 38.32 -1.66 17.68
CA ALA A 739 37.60 -0.42 17.97
C ALA A 739 38.32 0.80 17.37
N GLU A 740 39.65 0.84 17.46
CA GLU A 740 40.50 1.86 16.84
C GLU A 740 40.39 1.84 15.31
N ARG A 741 40.37 0.64 14.69
CA ARG A 741 40.15 0.51 13.24
C ARG A 741 38.81 1.09 12.80
N VAL A 742 37.72 0.80 13.53
CA VAL A 742 36.39 1.37 13.24
C VAL A 742 36.39 2.89 13.44
N GLN A 743 37.03 3.39 14.50
CA GLN A 743 37.12 4.83 14.75
C GLN A 743 37.90 5.54 13.64
N ALA A 744 39.04 5.00 13.22
CA ALA A 744 39.85 5.58 12.15
C ALA A 744 39.08 5.65 10.82
N ALA A 745 38.22 4.65 10.53
CA ALA A 745 37.35 4.70 9.37
C ALA A 745 36.28 5.79 9.48
N LEU A 746 35.65 5.96 10.65
CA LEU A 746 34.70 7.05 10.90
C LEU A 746 35.37 8.43 10.78
N ASP A 747 36.58 8.59 11.31
CA ASP A 747 37.34 9.85 11.25
C ASP A 747 37.78 10.21 9.82
N SER A 748 37.81 9.22 8.92
CA SER A 748 38.13 9.43 7.50
C SER A 748 36.96 9.91 6.65
N LEU A 749 35.73 9.83 7.18
CA LEU A 749 34.52 10.29 6.49
C LEU A 749 34.38 11.82 6.56
N ASP A 750 33.61 12.37 5.62
CA ASP A 750 33.15 13.75 5.74
C ASP A 750 32.34 13.90 7.05
N PRO A 751 32.67 14.86 7.93
CA PRO A 751 31.93 15.10 9.16
C PRO A 751 30.41 15.29 8.97
N GLU A 752 29.96 15.82 7.83
CA GLU A 752 28.52 15.97 7.54
C GLU A 752 27.80 14.61 7.47
N LEU A 753 28.49 13.55 7.06
CA LEU A 753 27.93 12.20 7.00
C LEU A 753 27.72 11.60 8.40
N LEU A 754 28.47 12.05 9.41
CA LEU A 754 28.38 11.55 10.79
C LEU A 754 27.19 12.13 11.56
N GLU A 755 26.58 13.19 11.03
CA GLU A 755 25.40 13.82 11.60
C GLU A 755 24.19 12.85 11.56
N PRO A 756 23.29 12.91 12.55
CA PRO A 756 22.06 12.14 12.51
C PRO A 756 21.25 12.43 11.23
N PRO A 757 20.49 11.45 10.70
CA PRO A 757 19.55 11.68 9.61
C PRO A 757 18.63 12.87 9.92
N PRO A 758 18.16 13.64 8.92
CA PRO A 758 17.29 14.79 9.15
C PRO A 758 16.06 14.52 10.02
N MET A 759 15.52 13.29 10.00
CA MET A 759 14.38 12.88 10.84
C MET A 759 14.73 12.74 12.33
N GLU A 760 16.00 12.50 12.67
CA GLU A 760 16.48 12.37 14.06
C GLU A 760 17.04 13.70 14.60
N ARG A 761 17.26 14.70 13.74
CA ARG A 761 17.71 16.01 14.20
C ARG A 761 16.58 16.67 14.99
N PRO A 762 16.85 17.22 16.18
CA PRO A 762 15.85 17.99 16.91
C PRO A 762 15.31 19.06 15.98
N THR A 763 14.00 19.03 15.68
CA THR A 763 13.37 20.07 14.87
C THR A 763 13.58 21.39 15.60
N THR A 764 14.51 22.21 15.13
CA THR A 764 14.89 23.47 15.77
C THR A 764 13.72 24.44 15.68
N GLY A 765 12.86 24.45 16.70
CA GLY A 765 12.06 25.59 17.13
C GLY A 765 11.21 26.31 16.07
N GLY A 766 10.62 25.59 15.11
CA GLY A 766 9.54 26.17 14.32
C GLY A 766 8.43 26.64 15.27
N PRO A 767 8.01 27.92 15.25
CA PRO A 767 6.97 28.40 16.15
C PRO A 767 5.73 27.53 15.95
N GLY A 768 5.42 26.73 16.97
CA GLY A 768 4.32 25.78 16.93
C GLY A 768 3.05 26.51 16.50
N GLY A 769 2.59 26.21 15.29
CA GLY A 769 1.30 26.65 14.79
C GLY A 769 0.22 26.05 15.65
N GLY A 770 -0.05 26.67 16.79
CA GLY A 770 -1.13 26.33 17.69
C GLY A 770 -2.43 26.45 16.93
N ARG A 771 -2.93 25.32 16.40
CA ARG A 771 -4.32 25.17 15.99
C ARG A 771 -5.18 25.49 17.22
N ARG A 772 -5.70 26.71 17.27
CA ARG A 772 -6.72 27.11 18.24
C ARG A 772 -7.92 26.17 18.08
N ARG A 773 -8.25 25.45 19.15
CA ARG A 773 -9.51 24.72 19.34
C ARG A 773 -10.69 25.65 19.05
N GLY A 774 -11.47 25.36 18.01
CA GLY A 774 -12.87 25.80 17.92
C GLY A 774 -13.73 24.82 18.71
N GLY A 775 -14.34 25.30 19.80
CA GLY A 775 -15.33 24.55 20.57
C GLY A 775 -16.66 24.46 19.83
N ARG A 776 -17.40 23.38 20.09
CA ARG A 776 -18.84 23.27 19.78
C ARG A 776 -19.66 24.14 20.71
#